data_AF-A0A8J5P4M1-F1
#
_entry.id   AF-A0A8J5P4M1-F1
#
_cell.length_a   1.000
_cell.length_b   1.000
_cell.length_c   1.000
_cell.angle_alpha   90.00
_cell.angle_beta   90.00
_cell.angle_gamma   90.00
#
_symmetry.space_group_name_H-M   'P 1'
#
loop_
_entity.id
_entity.type
_entity.pdbx_description
1 polymer ?
#
loop_
_entity_poly.entity_id
_entity_poly.type
_entity_poly.pdbx_seq_one_letter_code
_entity_poly.pdbx_strand_id
1 'polypeptide(L)'
;MHSTIVAPGPDPLPHNLSLEELRQYAKSSEESPDTRRLAAARLKDKLACLKAADDWLLQHCYVQENLEIERLSGERLPLEQCYINLMIIPHARNQTSRLSNLTPNNKIANLSLFRRLNVQGPDGGVKVRFHDIFNTARSHGAASKHSTRILIRGQAGVGKTTFCKKAVHDFVQNQVWKQHFDRILWVRLRNLLSRNGRYNLKELFCDEFFSQHPKCSDLAGALRDACTDLGGGRTLFLLDGLDEIWHLLQPGDDFALSVICLLNQPNVVALSRPSVPIRSSIQPFDLELEMIGFGTDQVYEYVKHMEPERHKDIQSFLSSRPLIEDLVRIPIQLDALCYGWDQVHNQGPETMTDLYQSIEKGLWRKDIVRLGKSKTGSAVTEDDKVSDTEVEELIENERILVEQLAFTGLCNNIVEFQDKHVTIICRYISTHSTFVDKTLPKLSFLRTSDSSVGKPSRTYHFLHLTLQEYFAARYFVRIWLQNNKADLVCINFDQNEKLHASTSSHTAMKPKDFFAQNKYSSRYNIMWRFATGLLHSGRNGSDELALHFLRYTMQGVEIRMMRRDLGREKKRQRLGEGEPHVPDHAEAQLRIPDRRSGPEEPAKVNRTKMLKPKTIPRPAPEEPVLADGLNILEPGIPERPEACLEAPDLEEEL
;
A
#
# COMPACT_ATOMS: atom_id res chain seq x y z
N MET A 1 -29.39 -67.11 30.27
CA MET A 1 -28.90 -66.75 28.92
C MET A 1 -28.05 -65.50 29.06
N HIS A 2 -26.76 -65.55 28.72
CA HIS A 2 -25.95 -64.33 28.67
C HIS A 2 -26.07 -63.70 27.28
N SER A 3 -26.45 -62.42 27.24
CA SER A 3 -26.39 -61.63 26.01
C SER A 3 -24.94 -61.24 25.76
N THR A 4 -24.25 -61.92 24.85
CA THR A 4 -22.89 -61.56 24.46
C THR A 4 -22.90 -60.18 23.82
N ILE A 5 -22.36 -59.19 24.53
CA ILE A 5 -22.09 -57.86 23.96
C ILE A 5 -20.93 -58.05 22.98
N VAL A 6 -21.25 -58.16 21.69
CA VAL A 6 -20.26 -58.14 20.62
C VAL A 6 -19.67 -56.74 20.59
N ALA A 7 -18.41 -56.61 21.04
CA ALA A 7 -17.66 -55.38 20.87
C ALA A 7 -17.59 -55.04 19.37
N PRO A 8 -17.78 -53.78 18.95
CA PRO A 8 -17.62 -53.41 17.56
C PRO A 8 -16.20 -53.74 17.10
N GLY A 9 -16.10 -54.42 15.97
CA GLY A 9 -14.81 -54.74 15.36
C GLY A 9 -14.02 -53.46 15.00
N PRO A 10 -12.70 -53.58 14.75
CA PRO A 10 -11.89 -52.45 14.34
C PRO A 10 -12.49 -51.78 13.09
N ASP A 11 -12.51 -50.45 13.09
CA ASP A 11 -13.10 -49.63 12.04
C ASP A 11 -12.41 -49.93 10.69
N PRO A 12 -13.13 -50.45 9.67
CA PRO A 12 -12.50 -50.87 8.41
C PRO A 12 -12.06 -49.70 7.53
N LEU A 13 -12.35 -48.45 7.93
CA LEU A 13 -11.92 -47.25 7.22
C LEU A 13 -11.11 -46.34 8.15
N PRO A 14 -9.91 -45.88 7.74
CA PRO A 14 -9.16 -44.87 8.48
C PRO A 14 -10.02 -43.65 8.83
N HIS A 15 -9.85 -43.11 10.04
CA HIS A 15 -10.66 -41.97 10.51
C HIS A 15 -10.37 -40.65 9.76
N ASN A 16 -9.20 -40.53 9.11
CA ASN A 16 -8.68 -39.28 8.53
C ASN A 16 -8.80 -39.16 7.00
N LEU A 17 -9.61 -39.99 6.33
CA LEU A 17 -9.80 -39.95 4.87
C LEU A 17 -10.41 -38.62 4.38
N SER A 18 -9.88 -38.08 3.28
CA SER A 18 -10.38 -36.91 2.54
C SER A 18 -11.76 -37.15 1.89
N LEU A 19 -12.37 -36.10 1.32
CA LEU A 19 -13.63 -36.24 0.58
C LEU A 19 -13.41 -37.04 -0.72
N GLU A 20 -12.25 -36.90 -1.35
CA GLU A 20 -11.88 -37.63 -2.55
C GLU A 20 -11.62 -39.13 -2.28
N GLU A 21 -10.88 -39.48 -1.23
CA GLU A 21 -10.68 -40.88 -0.82
C GLU A 21 -12.01 -41.54 -0.41
N LEU A 22 -12.86 -40.86 0.37
CA LEU A 22 -14.18 -41.40 0.72
C LEU A 22 -15.08 -41.62 -0.50
N ARG A 23 -14.96 -40.79 -1.56
CA ARG A 23 -15.62 -41.02 -2.86
C ARG A 23 -15.04 -42.21 -3.61
N GLN A 24 -13.76 -42.50 -3.49
CA GLN A 24 -13.12 -43.69 -4.07
C GLN A 24 -13.56 -44.96 -3.34
N TYR A 25 -13.44 -45.01 -2.01
CA TYR A 25 -13.91 -46.13 -1.19
C TYR A 25 -15.40 -46.44 -1.39
N ALA A 26 -16.27 -45.42 -1.47
CA ALA A 26 -17.70 -45.60 -1.71
C ALA A 26 -18.04 -46.13 -3.12
N LYS A 27 -17.12 -46.01 -4.10
CA LYS A 27 -17.30 -46.43 -5.50
C LYS A 27 -16.51 -47.68 -5.90
N SER A 28 -15.49 -48.08 -5.13
CA SER A 28 -14.64 -49.22 -5.46
C SER A 28 -15.43 -50.53 -5.59
N SER A 29 -15.22 -51.25 -6.69
CA SER A 29 -15.78 -52.58 -6.91
C SER A 29 -15.10 -53.67 -6.08
N GLU A 30 -13.88 -53.42 -5.62
CA GLU A 30 -13.05 -54.35 -4.84
C GLU A 30 -13.39 -54.30 -3.34
N GLU A 31 -14.02 -53.21 -2.90
CA GLU A 31 -14.36 -52.99 -1.49
C GLU A 31 -15.64 -53.69 -1.04
N SER A 32 -15.65 -54.09 0.24
CA SER A 32 -16.80 -54.80 0.81
C SER A 32 -18.09 -53.95 0.77
N PRO A 33 -19.28 -54.56 0.65
CA PRO A 33 -20.53 -53.81 0.64
C PRO A 33 -20.72 -52.91 1.85
N ASP A 34 -20.23 -53.32 3.02
CA ASP A 34 -20.36 -52.57 4.26
C ASP A 34 -19.24 -51.53 4.42
N THR A 35 -18.02 -51.77 3.91
CA THR A 35 -17.00 -50.72 3.76
C THR A 35 -17.54 -49.58 2.88
N ARG A 36 -18.16 -49.91 1.74
CA ARG A 36 -18.78 -48.94 0.82
C ARG A 36 -19.90 -48.15 1.48
N ARG A 37 -20.79 -48.81 2.24
CA ARG A 37 -21.86 -48.15 3.01
C ARG A 37 -21.30 -47.18 4.06
N LEU A 38 -20.26 -47.59 4.80
CA LEU A 38 -19.61 -46.76 5.81
C LEU A 38 -18.90 -45.55 5.20
N ALA A 39 -18.21 -45.73 4.06
CA ALA A 39 -17.60 -44.65 3.31
C ALA A 39 -18.65 -43.65 2.80
N ALA A 40 -19.76 -44.14 2.23
CA ALA A 40 -20.85 -43.30 1.76
C ALA A 40 -21.55 -42.52 2.90
N ALA A 41 -21.69 -43.12 4.08
CA ALA A 41 -22.19 -42.44 5.27
C ALA A 41 -21.25 -41.30 5.72
N ARG A 42 -19.96 -41.60 5.92
CA ARG A 42 -18.94 -40.57 6.29
C ARG A 42 -18.86 -39.45 5.27
N LEU A 43 -18.94 -39.77 3.97
CA LEU A 43 -18.97 -38.78 2.90
C LEU A 43 -20.19 -37.86 3.01
N LYS A 44 -21.37 -38.42 3.25
CA LYS A 44 -22.61 -37.63 3.44
C LYS A 44 -22.51 -36.71 4.65
N ASP A 45 -21.98 -37.21 5.78
CA ASP A 45 -21.87 -36.43 7.02
C ASP A 45 -20.81 -35.32 6.89
N LYS A 46 -19.65 -35.59 6.29
CA LYS A 46 -18.65 -34.55 5.99
C LYS A 46 -19.18 -33.50 5.02
N LEU A 47 -19.97 -33.88 4.01
CA LEU A 47 -20.60 -32.92 3.09
C LEU A 47 -21.70 -32.09 3.78
N ALA A 48 -22.42 -32.65 4.74
CA ALA A 48 -23.37 -31.90 5.57
C ALA A 48 -22.66 -30.88 6.47
N CYS A 49 -21.55 -31.26 7.11
CA CYS A 49 -20.72 -30.34 7.88
C CYS A 49 -20.07 -29.26 7.01
N LEU A 50 -19.59 -29.60 5.80
CA LEU A 50 -19.06 -28.61 4.85
C LEU A 50 -20.15 -27.60 4.43
N LYS A 51 -21.35 -28.07 4.10
CA LYS A 51 -22.45 -27.15 3.77
C LYS A 51 -22.82 -26.26 4.96
N ALA A 52 -22.87 -26.81 6.19
CA ALA A 52 -23.12 -26.00 7.38
C ALA A 52 -22.01 -24.97 7.65
N ALA A 53 -20.77 -25.27 7.27
CA ALA A 53 -19.65 -24.31 7.31
C ALA A 53 -19.82 -23.18 6.28
N ASP A 54 -20.23 -23.50 5.06
CA ASP A 54 -20.53 -22.51 4.01
C ASP A 54 -21.75 -21.64 4.35
N ASP A 55 -22.84 -22.26 4.79
CA ASP A 55 -24.06 -21.59 5.24
C ASP A 55 -23.72 -20.62 6.41
N TRP A 56 -22.83 -21.02 7.35
CA TRP A 56 -22.37 -20.17 8.45
C TRP A 56 -21.49 -19.00 7.98
N LEU A 57 -20.52 -19.23 7.08
CA LEU A 57 -19.67 -18.18 6.50
C LEU A 57 -20.52 -17.08 5.85
N LEU A 58 -21.55 -17.47 5.10
CA LEU A 58 -22.50 -16.54 4.48
C LEU A 58 -23.34 -15.76 5.50
N GLN A 59 -23.79 -16.42 6.57
CA GLN A 59 -24.70 -15.83 7.57
C GLN A 59 -24.01 -14.97 8.65
N HIS A 60 -22.70 -15.15 8.89
CA HIS A 60 -22.00 -14.49 10.00
C HIS A 60 -20.71 -13.77 9.58
N CYS A 61 -19.92 -14.35 8.68
CA CYS A 61 -18.66 -13.76 8.25
C CYS A 61 -18.87 -12.73 7.12
N TYR A 62 -19.75 -13.03 6.17
CA TYR A 62 -19.95 -12.25 4.94
C TYR A 62 -21.27 -11.45 4.90
N VAL A 63 -21.79 -11.10 6.08
CA VAL A 63 -22.87 -10.12 6.25
C VAL A 63 -22.47 -8.73 5.74
N GLN A 64 -23.46 -7.91 5.38
CA GLN A 64 -23.23 -6.62 4.72
C GLN A 64 -22.35 -5.69 5.56
N GLU A 65 -22.59 -5.63 6.87
CA GLU A 65 -21.89 -4.79 7.84
C GLU A 65 -20.37 -5.07 7.87
N ASN A 66 -19.96 -6.32 7.66
CA ASN A 66 -18.55 -6.70 7.58
C ASN A 66 -17.90 -6.28 6.24
N LEU A 67 -18.70 -6.11 5.18
CA LEU A 67 -18.26 -5.79 3.82
C LEU A 67 -18.41 -4.30 3.46
N GLU A 68 -19.07 -3.51 4.29
CA GLU A 68 -19.23 -2.06 4.12
C GLU A 68 -17.91 -1.29 4.27
N ILE A 69 -17.84 -0.10 3.65
CA ILE A 69 -16.65 0.76 3.64
C ILE A 69 -17.03 2.10 4.26
N GLU A 70 -16.32 2.48 5.33
CA GLU A 70 -16.52 3.73 6.08
C GLU A 70 -15.65 4.85 5.50
N ARG A 71 -16.29 5.91 5.00
CA ARG A 71 -15.63 7.17 4.60
C ARG A 71 -14.95 7.86 5.79
N LEU A 72 -14.14 8.88 5.52
CA LEU A 72 -13.67 9.83 6.52
C LEU A 72 -14.80 10.70 7.09
N SER A 73 -15.97 10.80 6.44
CA SER A 73 -17.19 11.35 7.03
C SER A 73 -17.87 10.41 8.04
N GLY A 74 -17.51 9.12 8.08
CA GLY A 74 -18.24 8.08 8.82
C GLY A 74 -19.43 7.48 8.04
N GLU A 75 -19.76 8.03 6.87
CA GLU A 75 -20.80 7.48 5.99
C GLU A 75 -20.35 6.18 5.32
N ARG A 76 -21.32 5.39 4.84
CA ARG A 76 -21.09 4.15 4.11
C ARG A 76 -20.91 4.43 2.61
N LEU A 77 -19.77 4.02 2.05
CA LEU A 77 -19.48 4.05 0.62
C LEU A 77 -20.01 2.76 -0.05
N PRO A 78 -20.91 2.84 -1.06
CA PRO A 78 -21.36 1.66 -1.81
C PRO A 78 -20.22 0.94 -2.54
N LEU A 79 -20.28 -0.38 -2.59
CA LEU A 79 -19.28 -1.25 -3.23
C LEU A 79 -19.24 -1.10 -4.77
N GLU A 80 -20.25 -0.46 -5.33
CA GLU A 80 -20.41 -0.13 -6.74
C GLU A 80 -19.58 1.10 -7.11
N GLN A 81 -19.37 2.01 -6.16
CA GLN A 81 -18.55 3.23 -6.29
C GLN A 81 -17.06 2.98 -5.94
N CYS A 82 -16.68 1.71 -5.73
CA CYS A 82 -15.35 1.28 -5.35
C CYS A 82 -14.56 0.75 -6.56
N TYR A 83 -14.01 1.66 -7.37
CA TYR A 83 -13.22 1.29 -8.55
C TYR A 83 -11.93 0.55 -8.17
N ILE A 84 -11.73 -0.62 -8.76
CA ILE A 84 -10.54 -1.46 -8.59
C ILE A 84 -9.78 -1.52 -9.91
N ASN A 85 -8.66 -0.79 -9.99
CA ASN A 85 -7.79 -0.77 -11.15
C ASN A 85 -6.51 -1.59 -10.89
N LEU A 86 -6.18 -2.50 -11.80
CA LEU A 86 -5.03 -3.41 -11.67
C LEU A 86 -4.19 -3.37 -12.95
N MET A 87 -2.87 -3.56 -12.83
CA MET A 87 -1.96 -3.76 -13.96
C MET A 87 -0.97 -4.89 -13.67
N ILE A 88 -0.51 -5.58 -14.71
CA ILE A 88 0.53 -6.61 -14.58
C ILE A 88 1.88 -5.95 -14.31
N ILE A 89 2.61 -6.42 -13.29
CA ILE A 89 3.99 -6.01 -13.05
C ILE A 89 4.91 -6.80 -14.01
N PRO A 90 5.64 -6.14 -14.94
CA PRO A 90 6.55 -6.85 -15.83
C PRO A 90 7.68 -7.49 -15.02
N HIS A 91 7.86 -8.80 -15.17
CA HIS A 91 8.88 -9.62 -14.49
C HIS A 91 10.30 -9.29 -14.95
N ALA A 92 10.79 -8.11 -14.54
CA ALA A 92 12.17 -7.67 -14.71
C ALA A 92 12.96 -7.98 -13.43
N ARG A 93 14.08 -8.70 -13.60
CA ARG A 93 14.95 -9.22 -12.52
C ARG A 93 15.20 -8.22 -11.38
N ASN A 94 14.99 -8.68 -10.15
CA ASN A 94 15.41 -8.08 -8.88
C ASN A 94 15.00 -6.60 -8.69
N GLN A 95 14.00 -6.36 -7.83
CA GLN A 95 13.55 -5.01 -7.45
C GLN A 95 14.69 -4.13 -6.88
N THR A 96 15.71 -4.73 -6.27
CA THR A 96 16.94 -4.05 -5.81
C THR A 96 17.71 -3.35 -6.95
N SER A 97 17.61 -3.82 -8.19
CA SER A 97 18.32 -3.24 -9.35
C SER A 97 17.71 -1.93 -9.86
N ARG A 98 16.39 -1.72 -9.67
CA ARG A 98 15.68 -0.52 -10.16
C ARG A 98 16.09 0.77 -9.45
N LEU A 99 16.70 0.66 -8.25
CA LEU A 99 17.22 1.80 -7.49
C LEU A 99 18.72 2.06 -7.72
N SER A 100 19.49 1.05 -8.13
CA SER A 100 20.96 1.16 -8.31
C SER A 100 21.39 1.43 -9.75
N ASN A 101 20.70 0.87 -10.75
CA ASN A 101 21.21 0.78 -12.12
C ASN A 101 20.62 1.86 -13.07
N LEU A 102 20.58 3.13 -12.64
CA LEU A 102 20.06 4.24 -13.46
C LEU A 102 21.01 5.44 -13.54
N THR A 103 21.21 5.95 -14.76
CA THR A 103 22.15 7.02 -15.12
C THR A 103 21.73 8.40 -14.58
N PRO A 104 22.67 9.36 -14.40
CA PRO A 104 22.43 10.61 -13.69
C PRO A 104 21.21 11.42 -14.17
N ASN A 105 20.97 11.50 -15.49
CA ASN A 105 19.86 12.31 -16.04
C ASN A 105 18.47 11.79 -15.61
N ASN A 106 18.32 10.51 -15.29
CA ASN A 106 17.03 9.95 -14.81
C ASN A 106 16.73 10.30 -13.34
N LYS A 107 17.68 10.89 -12.59
CA LYS A 107 17.46 11.25 -11.18
C LYS A 107 16.38 12.32 -11.01
N ILE A 108 16.27 13.29 -11.94
CA ILE A 108 15.28 14.38 -11.87
C ILE A 108 13.86 13.86 -12.15
N ALA A 109 13.69 13.00 -13.15
CA ALA A 109 12.39 12.40 -13.48
C ALA A 109 11.81 11.55 -12.33
N ASN A 110 12.68 10.91 -11.54
CA ASN A 110 12.28 10.14 -10.36
C ASN A 110 12.01 11.00 -9.10
N LEU A 111 12.04 12.35 -9.20
CA LEU A 111 11.62 13.25 -8.12
C LEU A 111 10.11 13.56 -8.16
N SER A 112 9.34 13.06 -9.13
CA SER A 112 7.89 13.23 -9.12
C SER A 112 7.27 12.42 -7.98
N LEU A 113 6.29 13.01 -7.29
CA LEU A 113 5.47 12.27 -6.31
C LEU A 113 4.85 11.04 -6.98
N PHE A 114 4.31 11.24 -8.18
CA PHE A 114 3.52 10.26 -8.94
C PHE A 114 4.27 8.95 -9.23
N ARG A 115 5.60 8.98 -9.43
CA ARG A 115 6.44 7.78 -9.61
C ARG A 115 6.95 7.14 -8.30
N ARG A 116 6.71 7.77 -7.15
CA ARG A 116 6.82 7.14 -5.81
C ARG A 116 5.47 6.59 -5.33
N LEU A 117 4.37 7.17 -5.81
CA LEU A 117 3.00 6.75 -5.54
C LEU A 117 2.50 5.66 -6.50
N ASN A 118 3.23 5.40 -7.60
CA ASN A 118 2.88 4.51 -8.71
C ASN A 118 1.48 4.79 -9.31
N VAL A 119 1.00 6.03 -9.22
CA VAL A 119 -0.32 6.43 -9.76
C VAL A 119 -0.32 6.37 -11.29
N GLN A 120 0.81 6.69 -11.91
CA GLN A 120 1.10 6.32 -13.29
C GLN A 120 1.86 4.99 -13.24
N GLY A 121 1.36 3.98 -13.96
CA GLY A 121 2.01 2.68 -14.08
C GLY A 121 3.34 2.74 -14.82
N PRO A 122 4.03 1.60 -14.98
CA PRO A 122 5.08 1.51 -15.99
C PRO A 122 4.48 1.84 -17.37
N ASP A 123 5.15 2.71 -18.14
CA ASP A 123 4.72 3.07 -19.49
C ASP A 123 4.62 1.81 -20.37
N GLY A 124 3.39 1.44 -20.77
CA GLY A 124 3.10 0.19 -21.48
C GLY A 124 2.63 -0.99 -20.60
N GLY A 125 2.33 -0.77 -19.31
CA GLY A 125 1.76 -1.79 -18.43
C GLY A 125 0.37 -2.29 -18.86
N VAL A 126 0.18 -3.61 -18.88
CA VAL A 126 -1.10 -4.23 -19.28
C VAL A 126 -2.12 -4.08 -18.14
N LYS A 127 -3.21 -3.34 -18.39
CA LYS A 127 -4.36 -3.22 -17.47
C LYS A 127 -5.13 -4.54 -17.40
N VAL A 128 -5.56 -4.91 -16.19
CA VAL A 128 -6.34 -6.12 -15.90
C VAL A 128 -7.67 -5.71 -15.26
N ARG A 129 -8.79 -6.19 -15.77
CA ARG A 129 -10.10 -5.97 -15.15
C ARG A 129 -10.22 -6.84 -13.90
N PHE A 130 -10.79 -6.30 -12.83
CA PHE A 130 -10.99 -7.01 -11.56
C PHE A 130 -11.59 -8.41 -11.71
N HIS A 131 -12.66 -8.57 -12.51
CA HIS A 131 -13.30 -9.87 -12.72
C HIS A 131 -12.45 -10.86 -13.54
N ASP A 132 -11.44 -10.41 -14.30
CA ASP A 132 -10.62 -11.23 -15.20
C ASP A 132 -9.27 -11.69 -14.60
N ILE A 133 -8.96 -11.39 -13.34
CA ILE A 133 -7.62 -11.68 -12.76
C ILE A 133 -7.22 -13.16 -12.87
N PHE A 134 -8.17 -14.09 -12.69
CA PHE A 134 -7.92 -15.54 -12.80
C PHE A 134 -7.81 -16.02 -14.25
N ASN A 135 -8.58 -15.43 -15.17
CA ASN A 135 -8.43 -15.68 -16.63
C ASN A 135 -7.04 -15.22 -17.11
N THR A 136 -6.61 -14.05 -16.62
CA THR A 136 -5.31 -13.44 -16.93
C THR A 136 -4.16 -14.29 -16.39
N ALA A 137 -4.20 -14.70 -15.12
CA ALA A 137 -3.17 -15.54 -14.51
C ALA A 137 -3.01 -16.89 -15.23
N ARG A 138 -4.13 -17.54 -15.59
CA ARG A 138 -4.13 -18.80 -16.36
C ARG A 138 -3.57 -18.63 -17.77
N SER A 139 -3.79 -17.47 -18.38
CA SER A 139 -3.22 -17.13 -19.71
C SER A 139 -1.73 -16.77 -19.64
N HIS A 140 -1.24 -16.27 -18.49
CA HIS A 140 0.15 -15.87 -18.28
C HIS A 140 1.12 -17.00 -17.90
N GLY A 141 0.65 -18.24 -17.86
CA GLY A 141 1.50 -19.42 -17.66
C GLY A 141 1.39 -20.08 -16.29
N ALA A 142 0.25 -19.95 -15.60
CA ALA A 142 -0.01 -20.72 -14.38
C ALA A 142 0.27 -22.22 -14.60
N ALA A 143 1.12 -22.82 -13.76
CA ALA A 143 1.76 -24.11 -14.04
C ALA A 143 0.80 -25.32 -14.06
N SER A 144 -0.46 -25.13 -13.63
CA SER A 144 -1.53 -26.12 -13.69
C SER A 144 -2.87 -25.44 -13.99
N LYS A 145 -3.79 -26.17 -14.64
CA LYS A 145 -5.17 -25.71 -14.88
C LYS A 145 -6.01 -25.58 -13.59
N HIS A 146 -5.49 -26.07 -12.47
CA HIS A 146 -6.22 -26.30 -11.20
C HIS A 146 -5.74 -25.41 -10.04
N SER A 147 -4.55 -24.81 -10.13
CA SER A 147 -4.01 -23.83 -9.19
C SER A 147 -4.02 -22.43 -9.80
N THR A 148 -4.14 -21.38 -8.99
CA THR A 148 -3.93 -20.00 -9.43
C THR A 148 -3.53 -19.12 -8.24
N ARG A 149 -2.29 -18.65 -8.24
CA ARG A 149 -1.63 -17.94 -7.16
C ARG A 149 -1.31 -16.52 -7.60
N ILE A 150 -1.98 -15.52 -7.05
CA ILE A 150 -1.85 -14.11 -7.44
C ILE A 150 -1.33 -13.28 -6.26
N LEU A 151 -0.34 -12.41 -6.52
CA LEU A 151 0.11 -11.39 -5.59
C LEU A 151 -0.34 -10.01 -6.07
N ILE A 152 -1.07 -9.27 -5.24
CA ILE A 152 -1.51 -7.90 -5.55
C ILE A 152 -0.78 -6.92 -4.62
N ARG A 153 0.06 -6.08 -5.20
CA ARG A 153 0.77 -5.02 -4.50
C ARG A 153 0.02 -3.71 -4.59
N GLY A 154 -0.02 -2.95 -3.51
CA GLY A 154 -0.64 -1.63 -3.48
C GLY A 154 -0.14 -0.77 -2.34
N GLN A 155 -0.07 0.54 -2.55
CA GLN A 155 0.38 1.52 -1.56
C GLN A 155 -0.55 1.59 -0.32
N ALA A 156 -0.23 2.50 0.61
CA ALA A 156 -1.19 2.92 1.63
C ALA A 156 -2.45 3.51 0.95
N GLY A 157 -3.64 3.31 1.53
CA GLY A 157 -4.86 4.01 1.10
C GLY A 157 -5.41 3.71 -0.31
N VAL A 158 -4.75 2.85 -1.11
CA VAL A 158 -5.12 2.61 -2.52
C VAL A 158 -6.33 1.67 -2.69
N GLY A 159 -6.74 0.96 -1.64
CA GLY A 159 -7.93 0.08 -1.67
C GLY A 159 -7.69 -1.42 -1.52
N LYS A 160 -6.60 -1.88 -0.88
CA LYS A 160 -6.33 -3.33 -0.69
C LYS A 160 -7.48 -4.06 0.04
N THR A 161 -7.86 -3.62 1.24
CA THR A 161 -9.02 -4.20 1.94
C THR A 161 -10.35 -3.93 1.23
N THR A 162 -10.46 -2.87 0.44
CA THR A 162 -11.62 -2.59 -0.43
C THR A 162 -11.75 -3.65 -1.54
N PHE A 163 -10.64 -4.06 -2.17
CA PHE A 163 -10.61 -5.21 -3.08
C PHE A 163 -11.10 -6.47 -2.35
N CYS A 164 -10.66 -6.72 -1.11
CA CYS A 164 -11.07 -7.91 -0.36
C CYS A 164 -12.58 -7.94 -0.10
N LYS A 165 -13.14 -6.82 0.37
CA LYS A 165 -14.58 -6.68 0.60
C LYS A 165 -15.39 -6.81 -0.70
N LYS A 166 -14.94 -6.18 -1.80
CA LYS A 166 -15.57 -6.30 -3.13
C LYS A 166 -15.46 -7.71 -3.70
N ALA A 167 -14.35 -8.41 -3.48
CA ALA A 167 -14.14 -9.80 -3.90
C ALA A 167 -15.08 -10.78 -3.19
N VAL A 168 -15.24 -10.66 -1.87
CA VAL A 168 -16.22 -11.46 -1.12
C VAL A 168 -17.65 -11.13 -1.57
N HIS A 169 -17.99 -9.85 -1.66
CA HIS A 169 -19.32 -9.39 -2.09
C HIS A 169 -19.69 -9.92 -3.48
N ASP A 170 -18.83 -9.71 -4.49
CA ASP A 170 -19.12 -10.12 -5.87
C ASP A 170 -19.09 -11.64 -6.04
N PHE A 171 -18.31 -12.37 -5.24
CA PHE A 171 -18.32 -13.84 -5.21
C PHE A 171 -19.62 -14.41 -4.62
N VAL A 172 -20.16 -13.76 -3.58
CA VAL A 172 -21.37 -14.19 -2.87
C VAL A 172 -22.64 -13.78 -3.61
N GLN A 173 -22.76 -12.51 -3.98
CA GLN A 173 -23.97 -11.94 -4.60
C GLN A 173 -23.94 -12.12 -6.13
N ASN A 174 -22.90 -11.60 -6.77
CA ASN A 174 -22.78 -11.51 -8.23
C ASN A 174 -22.25 -12.80 -8.91
N GLN A 175 -22.07 -13.89 -8.16
CA GLN A 175 -21.53 -15.19 -8.60
C GLN A 175 -20.17 -15.10 -9.34
N VAL A 176 -19.40 -14.04 -9.11
CA VAL A 176 -18.11 -13.81 -9.78
C VAL A 176 -17.12 -14.91 -9.40
N TRP A 177 -16.36 -15.41 -10.37
CA TRP A 177 -15.40 -16.51 -10.24
C TRP A 177 -15.95 -17.88 -9.81
N LYS A 178 -17.28 -18.08 -9.70
CA LYS A 178 -17.89 -19.37 -9.35
C LYS A 178 -17.55 -20.51 -10.33
N GLN A 179 -17.24 -20.18 -11.58
CA GLN A 179 -16.68 -21.15 -12.54
C GLN A 179 -15.33 -21.75 -12.10
N HIS A 180 -14.54 -21.01 -11.32
CA HIS A 180 -13.22 -21.43 -10.83
C HIS A 180 -13.26 -21.99 -9.40
N PHE A 181 -14.06 -21.40 -8.51
CA PHE A 181 -14.07 -21.70 -7.07
C PHE A 181 -15.49 -21.87 -6.53
N ASP A 182 -15.68 -22.82 -5.62
CA ASP A 182 -16.97 -23.04 -4.95
C ASP A 182 -17.12 -22.11 -3.74
N ARG A 183 -16.00 -21.90 -3.04
CA ARG A 183 -15.89 -21.17 -1.77
C ARG A 183 -14.76 -20.14 -1.82
N ILE A 184 -14.93 -19.03 -1.10
CA ILE A 184 -13.89 -18.02 -0.82
C ILE A 184 -13.66 -17.97 0.69
N LEU A 185 -12.40 -17.85 1.11
CA LEU A 185 -11.99 -17.69 2.51
C LEU A 185 -11.15 -16.42 2.65
N TRP A 186 -11.79 -15.32 3.02
CA TRP A 186 -11.11 -14.07 3.39
C TRP A 186 -10.50 -14.21 4.78
N VAL A 187 -9.16 -14.19 4.85
CA VAL A 187 -8.39 -14.19 6.11
C VAL A 187 -7.64 -12.86 6.19
N ARG A 188 -7.86 -12.12 7.27
CA ARG A 188 -7.08 -10.91 7.58
C ARG A 188 -5.83 -11.35 8.33
N LEU A 189 -4.66 -11.27 7.72
CA LEU A 189 -3.43 -11.87 8.27
C LEU A 189 -3.04 -11.29 9.64
N ARG A 190 -3.37 -10.02 9.92
CA ARG A 190 -3.27 -9.43 11.26
C ARG A 190 -4.06 -10.15 12.37
N ASN A 191 -5.15 -10.86 12.06
CA ASN A 191 -5.95 -11.60 13.05
C ASN A 191 -5.22 -12.85 13.59
N LEU A 192 -4.09 -13.21 12.99
CA LEU A 192 -3.23 -14.30 13.42
C LEU A 192 -2.23 -13.85 14.50
N LEU A 193 -1.97 -12.54 14.61
CA LEU A 193 -0.99 -11.94 15.54
C LEU A 193 -1.31 -12.09 17.03
N SER A 194 -2.54 -12.49 17.37
CA SER A 194 -3.00 -12.71 18.75
C SER A 194 -2.99 -14.18 19.17
N ARG A 195 -2.35 -15.06 18.39
CA ARG A 195 -2.39 -16.53 18.56
C ARG A 195 -1.00 -17.07 18.88
N ASN A 196 -0.96 -18.05 19.78
CA ASN A 196 0.29 -18.62 20.29
C ASN A 196 0.49 -20.04 19.78
N GLY A 197 1.71 -20.34 19.31
CA GLY A 197 2.12 -21.69 18.91
C GLY A 197 1.69 -22.10 17.50
N ARG A 198 1.97 -23.36 17.18
CA ARG A 198 1.71 -23.96 15.86
C ARG A 198 0.23 -24.20 15.63
N TYR A 199 -0.36 -23.49 14.68
CA TYR A 199 -1.77 -23.65 14.29
C TYR A 199 -1.88 -24.34 12.94
N ASN A 200 -2.63 -25.45 12.88
CA ASN A 200 -3.03 -26.07 11.62
C ASN A 200 -4.30 -25.42 11.06
N LEU A 201 -4.62 -25.71 9.79
CA LEU A 201 -5.75 -25.07 9.09
C LEU A 201 -7.11 -25.30 9.78
N LYS A 202 -7.31 -26.41 10.52
CA LYS A 202 -8.56 -26.64 11.27
C LYS A 202 -8.64 -25.74 12.50
N GLU A 203 -7.56 -25.55 13.25
CA GLU A 203 -7.57 -24.65 14.41
C GLU A 203 -7.76 -23.20 13.96
N LEU A 204 -7.03 -22.78 12.93
CA LEU A 204 -7.21 -21.49 12.25
C LEU A 204 -8.69 -21.21 11.89
N PHE A 205 -9.37 -22.19 11.27
CA PHE A 205 -10.75 -22.04 10.83
C PHE A 205 -11.75 -22.08 12.00
N CYS A 206 -11.50 -22.85 13.05
CA CYS A 206 -12.33 -22.77 14.27
C CYS A 206 -12.28 -21.33 14.82
N ASP A 207 -11.10 -20.75 14.99
CA ASP A 207 -10.93 -19.41 15.53
C ASP A 207 -11.51 -18.29 14.63
N GLU A 208 -11.09 -18.24 13.35
CA GLU A 208 -11.35 -17.11 12.45
C GLU A 208 -12.80 -17.08 11.95
N PHE A 209 -13.42 -18.25 11.79
CA PHE A 209 -14.75 -18.37 11.18
C PHE A 209 -15.82 -18.95 12.10
N PHE A 210 -15.48 -19.92 12.95
CA PHE A 210 -16.46 -20.74 13.69
C PHE A 210 -16.39 -20.59 15.22
N SER A 211 -15.73 -19.56 15.76
CA SER A 211 -15.42 -19.44 17.19
C SER A 211 -16.65 -19.21 18.07
N GLN A 212 -17.76 -18.77 17.46
CA GLN A 212 -19.08 -18.64 18.10
C GLN A 212 -19.99 -19.84 17.82
N HIS A 213 -19.58 -20.82 17.00
CA HIS A 213 -20.39 -21.98 16.64
C HIS A 213 -20.10 -23.18 17.56
N PRO A 214 -21.12 -23.80 18.20
CA PRO A 214 -20.91 -24.88 19.17
C PRO A 214 -20.29 -26.16 18.60
N LYS A 215 -20.18 -26.29 17.27
CA LYS A 215 -19.43 -27.37 16.59
C LYS A 215 -18.26 -26.84 15.76
N CYS A 216 -17.51 -25.84 16.23
CA CYS A 216 -16.40 -25.25 15.46
C CYS A 216 -15.44 -26.32 14.89
N SER A 217 -15.15 -27.35 15.69
CA SER A 217 -14.20 -28.43 15.37
C SER A 217 -14.65 -29.28 14.19
N ASP A 218 -15.96 -29.50 14.04
CA ASP A 218 -16.52 -30.33 12.97
C ASP A 218 -16.60 -29.53 11.65
N LEU A 219 -17.08 -28.28 11.72
CA LEU A 219 -17.14 -27.37 10.58
C LEU A 219 -15.74 -27.06 10.03
N ALA A 220 -14.80 -26.72 10.92
CA ALA A 220 -13.42 -26.45 10.56
C ALA A 220 -12.69 -27.69 10.03
N GLY A 221 -13.03 -28.88 10.53
CA GLY A 221 -12.52 -30.15 10.00
C GLY A 221 -13.01 -30.40 8.57
N ALA A 222 -14.31 -30.28 8.32
CA ALA A 222 -14.88 -30.44 6.98
C ALA A 222 -14.35 -29.37 5.99
N LEU A 223 -14.20 -28.12 6.43
CA LEU A 223 -13.64 -27.05 5.61
C LEU A 223 -12.16 -27.26 5.29
N ARG A 224 -11.34 -27.70 6.26
CA ARG A 224 -9.95 -28.12 6.04
C ARG A 224 -9.88 -29.21 4.97
N ASP A 225 -10.65 -30.27 5.14
CA ASP A 225 -10.60 -31.43 4.24
C ASP A 225 -10.91 -31.00 2.79
N ALA A 226 -11.93 -30.15 2.62
CA ALA A 226 -12.32 -29.53 1.35
C ALA A 226 -11.35 -28.46 0.79
N CYS A 227 -10.26 -28.15 1.50
CA CYS A 227 -9.12 -27.38 0.98
C CYS A 227 -7.94 -28.28 0.58
N THR A 228 -7.80 -29.45 1.23
CA THR A 228 -6.71 -30.40 1.01
C THR A 228 -6.99 -31.49 -0.03
N ASP A 229 -8.20 -31.56 -0.60
CA ASP A 229 -8.54 -32.51 -1.67
C ASP A 229 -7.54 -32.44 -2.86
N LEU A 230 -7.08 -33.61 -3.31
CA LEU A 230 -5.94 -33.80 -4.21
C LEU A 230 -6.15 -33.20 -5.61
N GLY A 231 -7.40 -33.10 -6.08
CA GLY A 231 -7.76 -32.42 -7.33
C GLY A 231 -7.49 -30.91 -7.41
N GLY A 232 -6.82 -30.31 -6.41
CA GLY A 232 -6.49 -28.88 -6.37
C GLY A 232 -7.67 -28.05 -5.90
N GLY A 233 -8.06 -28.25 -4.63
CA GLY A 233 -9.29 -27.74 -4.01
C GLY A 233 -9.80 -26.37 -4.50
N ARG A 234 -11.10 -26.34 -4.87
CA ARG A 234 -11.85 -25.17 -5.37
C ARG A 234 -12.18 -24.13 -4.28
N THR A 235 -11.25 -23.91 -3.35
CA THR A 235 -11.30 -22.88 -2.31
C THR A 235 -10.36 -21.75 -2.68
N LEU A 236 -10.85 -20.51 -2.81
CA LEU A 236 -9.99 -19.34 -2.95
C LEU A 236 -9.60 -18.77 -1.58
N PHE A 237 -8.31 -18.80 -1.25
CA PHE A 237 -7.78 -18.08 -0.08
C PHE A 237 -7.52 -16.62 -0.45
N LEU A 238 -8.16 -15.69 0.25
CA LEU A 238 -8.01 -14.25 0.06
C LEU A 238 -7.31 -13.69 1.29
N LEU A 239 -6.00 -13.43 1.17
CA LEU A 239 -5.12 -13.12 2.29
C LEU A 239 -4.80 -11.61 2.31
N ASP A 240 -5.44 -10.87 3.21
CA ASP A 240 -5.26 -9.42 3.34
C ASP A 240 -4.19 -9.08 4.36
N GLY A 241 -3.37 -8.05 4.09
CA GLY A 241 -2.41 -7.50 5.06
C GLY A 241 -1.08 -8.25 5.20
N LEU A 242 -0.49 -8.79 4.13
CA LEU A 242 0.79 -9.53 4.25
C LEU A 242 1.96 -8.67 4.77
N ASP A 243 1.95 -7.35 4.52
CA ASP A 243 2.93 -6.40 5.09
C ASP A 243 2.89 -6.34 6.63
N GLU A 244 1.72 -6.55 7.21
CA GLU A 244 1.43 -6.35 8.63
C GLU A 244 2.05 -7.45 9.50
N ILE A 245 2.31 -8.62 8.92
CA ILE A 245 2.88 -9.78 9.61
C ILE A 245 4.25 -10.23 9.06
N TRP A 246 4.67 -9.70 7.91
CA TRP A 246 5.89 -10.11 7.17
C TRP A 246 7.15 -10.25 8.05
N HIS A 247 7.35 -9.27 8.95
CA HIS A 247 8.53 -9.18 9.79
C HIS A 247 8.60 -10.28 10.88
N LEU A 248 7.48 -10.94 11.18
CA LEU A 248 7.40 -12.08 12.10
C LEU A 248 7.59 -13.43 11.40
N LEU A 249 7.67 -13.49 10.06
CA LEU A 249 7.77 -14.76 9.32
C LEU A 249 9.19 -15.36 9.39
N GLN A 250 9.77 -15.48 10.57
CA GLN A 250 11.15 -15.90 10.80
C GLN A 250 11.33 -17.39 10.49
N PRO A 251 12.46 -17.83 9.88
CA PRO A 251 12.71 -19.24 9.65
C PRO A 251 12.73 -20.03 10.98
N GLY A 252 11.94 -21.11 11.04
CA GLY A 252 11.84 -21.98 12.22
C GLY A 252 10.78 -21.57 13.26
N ASP A 253 10.11 -20.43 13.10
CA ASP A 253 8.97 -20.05 13.94
C ASP A 253 7.71 -20.82 13.51
N ASP A 254 7.02 -21.47 14.46
CA ASP A 254 5.76 -22.17 14.23
C ASP A 254 4.65 -21.23 13.69
N PHE A 255 4.62 -19.96 14.10
CA PHE A 255 3.72 -18.96 13.52
C PHE A 255 4.03 -18.73 12.04
N ALA A 256 5.32 -18.59 11.71
CA ALA A 256 5.78 -18.41 10.33
C ALA A 256 5.43 -19.64 9.46
N LEU A 257 5.60 -20.85 10.00
CA LEU A 257 5.21 -22.10 9.32
C LEU A 257 3.70 -22.14 9.04
N SER A 258 2.85 -21.75 10.00
CA SER A 258 1.40 -21.66 9.83
C SER A 258 0.99 -20.67 8.74
N VAL A 259 1.63 -19.49 8.68
CA VAL A 259 1.38 -18.49 7.63
C VAL A 259 1.92 -18.93 6.27
N ILE A 260 3.08 -19.57 6.21
CA ILE A 260 3.64 -20.12 4.97
C ILE A 260 2.73 -21.23 4.41
N CYS A 261 2.10 -22.03 5.29
CA CYS A 261 1.08 -23.01 4.88
C CYS A 261 -0.13 -22.36 4.19
N LEU A 262 -0.60 -21.20 4.69
CA LEU A 262 -1.65 -20.41 4.05
C LEU A 262 -1.19 -19.79 2.71
N LEU A 263 0.00 -19.20 2.68
CA LEU A 263 0.57 -18.61 1.47
C LEU A 263 0.84 -19.66 0.38
N ASN A 264 1.04 -20.93 0.74
CA ASN A 264 1.32 -22.04 -0.18
C ASN A 264 0.07 -22.85 -0.59
N GLN A 265 -1.15 -22.40 -0.25
CA GLN A 265 -2.38 -22.99 -0.77
C GLN A 265 -2.48 -22.89 -2.31
N PRO A 266 -3.13 -23.84 -3.01
CA PRO A 266 -3.11 -23.91 -4.48
C PRO A 266 -3.82 -22.75 -5.17
N ASN A 267 -4.82 -22.15 -4.51
CA ASN A 267 -5.66 -21.08 -5.05
C ASN A 267 -5.66 -19.92 -4.05
N VAL A 268 -4.86 -18.88 -4.32
CA VAL A 268 -4.61 -17.79 -3.38
C VAL A 268 -4.52 -16.43 -4.08
N VAL A 269 -5.10 -15.39 -3.47
CA VAL A 269 -4.83 -13.98 -3.76
C VAL A 269 -4.26 -13.37 -2.48
N ALA A 270 -2.98 -13.01 -2.50
CA ALA A 270 -2.31 -12.34 -1.38
C ALA A 270 -2.18 -10.83 -1.67
N LEU A 271 -2.52 -9.99 -0.70
CA LEU A 271 -2.45 -8.53 -0.81
C LEU A 271 -1.34 -7.98 0.09
N SER A 272 -0.51 -7.08 -0.45
CA SER A 272 0.63 -6.52 0.27
C SER A 272 1.06 -5.12 -0.19
N ARG A 273 1.96 -4.45 0.55
CA ARG A 273 2.69 -3.26 0.08
C ARG A 273 3.86 -3.64 -0.86
N PRO A 274 4.31 -2.72 -1.73
CA PRO A 274 5.53 -2.93 -2.54
C PRO A 274 6.80 -3.17 -1.73
N SER A 275 6.85 -2.74 -0.46
CA SER A 275 8.00 -2.89 0.44
C SER A 275 8.28 -4.33 0.94
N VAL A 276 7.41 -5.30 0.63
CA VAL A 276 7.52 -6.68 1.10
C VAL A 276 8.19 -7.57 0.04
N PRO A 277 9.46 -7.99 0.22
CA PRO A 277 10.04 -9.03 -0.63
C PRO A 277 9.36 -10.37 -0.36
N ILE A 278 9.52 -11.35 -1.25
CA ILE A 278 8.99 -12.71 -1.08
C ILE A 278 10.11 -13.64 -0.61
N ARG A 279 9.88 -14.48 0.40
CA ARG A 279 10.87 -15.49 0.84
C ARG A 279 10.86 -16.68 -0.12
N SER A 280 12.00 -17.35 -0.26
CA SER A 280 12.14 -18.63 -0.96
C SER A 280 11.30 -19.78 -0.38
N SER A 281 10.80 -19.65 0.85
CA SER A 281 9.86 -20.61 1.47
C SER A 281 8.40 -20.45 1.01
N ILE A 282 8.08 -19.35 0.32
CA ILE A 282 6.77 -19.11 -0.29
C ILE A 282 6.83 -19.58 -1.74
N GLN A 283 5.91 -20.46 -2.13
CA GLN A 283 5.81 -20.95 -3.50
C GLN A 283 5.58 -19.77 -4.47
N PRO A 284 6.17 -19.77 -5.69
CA PRO A 284 5.99 -18.70 -6.66
C PRO A 284 4.53 -18.31 -6.90
N PHE A 285 4.28 -17.06 -7.24
CA PHE A 285 2.97 -16.59 -7.70
C PHE A 285 2.93 -16.67 -9.23
N ASP A 286 1.83 -17.18 -9.79
CA ASP A 286 1.61 -17.28 -11.24
C ASP A 286 1.41 -15.89 -11.89
N LEU A 287 0.96 -14.90 -11.11
CA LEU A 287 0.75 -13.52 -11.56
C LEU A 287 1.04 -12.51 -10.43
N GLU A 288 1.78 -11.45 -10.76
CA GLU A 288 2.02 -10.30 -9.89
C GLU A 288 1.35 -9.05 -10.49
N LEU A 289 0.45 -8.44 -9.72
CA LEU A 289 -0.33 -7.26 -10.09
C LEU A 289 0.03 -6.08 -9.20
N GLU A 290 -0.02 -4.87 -9.78
CA GLU A 290 -0.03 -3.61 -9.05
C GLU A 290 -1.44 -3.02 -9.08
N MET A 291 -1.98 -2.73 -7.89
CA MET A 291 -3.20 -1.96 -7.71
C MET A 291 -2.87 -0.47 -7.78
N ILE A 292 -3.44 0.16 -8.81
CA ILE A 292 -3.38 1.61 -9.01
C ILE A 292 -4.64 2.28 -8.50
N GLY A 293 -4.52 3.58 -8.23
CA GLY A 293 -5.64 4.43 -7.87
C GLY A 293 -6.66 4.61 -9.01
N PHE A 294 -7.66 5.44 -8.76
CA PHE A 294 -8.69 5.82 -9.73
C PHE A 294 -8.10 6.45 -10.99
N GLY A 295 -8.76 6.27 -12.14
CA GLY A 295 -8.54 7.12 -13.31
C GLY A 295 -9.10 8.53 -13.09
N THR A 296 -8.70 9.52 -13.90
CA THR A 296 -9.26 10.89 -13.84
C THR A 296 -10.78 10.90 -14.04
N ASP A 297 -11.27 10.06 -14.94
CA ASP A 297 -12.69 9.76 -15.15
C ASP A 297 -13.39 9.29 -13.87
N GLN A 298 -12.80 8.30 -13.20
CA GLN A 298 -13.33 7.72 -11.95
C GLN A 298 -13.21 8.69 -10.75
N VAL A 299 -12.18 9.55 -10.70
CA VAL A 299 -12.08 10.63 -9.71
C VAL A 299 -13.27 11.58 -9.85
N TYR A 300 -13.59 12.01 -11.07
CA TYR A 300 -14.73 12.90 -11.31
C TYR A 300 -16.09 12.22 -11.11
N GLU A 301 -16.21 10.92 -11.43
CA GLU A 301 -17.41 10.13 -11.16
C GLU A 301 -17.62 9.90 -9.66
N TYR A 302 -16.57 9.58 -8.89
CA TYR A 302 -16.62 9.48 -7.43
C TYR A 302 -17.06 10.81 -6.81
N VAL A 303 -16.41 11.92 -7.19
CA VAL A 303 -16.76 13.27 -6.70
C VAL A 303 -18.22 13.62 -7.02
N LYS A 304 -18.73 13.25 -8.20
CA LYS A 304 -20.12 13.49 -8.59
C LYS A 304 -21.13 12.72 -7.72
N HIS A 305 -20.81 11.49 -7.31
CA HIS A 305 -21.69 10.67 -6.48
C HIS A 305 -21.58 10.99 -4.99
N MET A 306 -20.38 11.25 -4.48
CA MET A 306 -20.10 11.41 -3.05
C MET A 306 -20.19 12.87 -2.56
N GLU A 307 -20.11 13.85 -3.47
CA GLU A 307 -20.26 15.28 -3.17
C GLU A 307 -21.26 15.96 -4.14
N PRO A 308 -22.52 15.46 -4.26
CA PRO A 308 -23.43 15.82 -5.35
C PRO A 308 -23.78 17.31 -5.42
N GLU A 309 -23.72 18.05 -4.31
CA GLU A 309 -23.94 19.51 -4.30
C GLU A 309 -22.68 20.29 -4.71
N ARG A 310 -21.49 19.78 -4.40
CA ARG A 310 -20.20 20.50 -4.46
C ARG A 310 -19.30 20.04 -5.63
N HIS A 311 -19.73 19.01 -6.37
CA HIS A 311 -18.92 18.33 -7.38
C HIS A 311 -18.32 19.23 -8.46
N LYS A 312 -19.05 20.27 -8.91
CA LYS A 312 -18.59 21.16 -10.00
C LYS A 312 -17.37 21.98 -9.60
N ASP A 313 -17.34 22.44 -8.35
CA ASP A 313 -16.27 23.30 -7.84
C ASP A 313 -15.02 22.46 -7.55
N ILE A 314 -15.22 21.25 -6.99
CA ILE A 314 -14.17 20.25 -6.80
C ILE A 314 -13.57 19.85 -8.17
N GLN A 315 -14.40 19.51 -9.16
CA GLN A 315 -13.94 19.16 -10.51
C GLN A 315 -13.15 20.31 -11.16
N SER A 316 -13.65 21.55 -11.06
CA SER A 316 -12.98 22.75 -11.61
C SER A 316 -11.65 23.07 -10.92
N PHE A 317 -11.57 22.85 -9.61
CA PHE A 317 -10.34 22.99 -8.82
C PHE A 317 -9.29 21.94 -9.18
N LEU A 318 -9.71 20.68 -9.40
CA LEU A 318 -8.83 19.60 -9.80
C LEU A 318 -8.32 19.78 -11.25
N SER A 319 -9.22 20.05 -12.21
CA SER A 319 -8.84 20.24 -13.61
C SER A 319 -7.94 21.46 -13.86
N SER A 320 -7.95 22.44 -12.95
CA SER A 320 -7.02 23.58 -12.96
C SER A 320 -5.70 23.31 -12.22
N ARG A 321 -5.56 22.17 -11.51
CA ARG A 321 -4.38 21.82 -10.70
C ARG A 321 -3.96 20.35 -10.92
N PRO A 322 -3.36 19.98 -12.07
CA PRO A 322 -3.03 18.58 -12.40
C PRO A 322 -2.16 17.85 -11.36
N LEU A 323 -1.31 18.57 -10.62
CA LEU A 323 -0.50 17.99 -9.53
C LEU A 323 -1.33 17.47 -8.35
N ILE A 324 -2.50 18.08 -8.10
CA ILE A 324 -3.45 17.66 -7.08
C ILE A 324 -4.40 16.59 -7.66
N GLU A 325 -4.82 16.74 -8.91
CA GLU A 325 -5.59 15.72 -9.63
C GLU A 325 -4.88 14.36 -9.65
N ASP A 326 -3.60 14.31 -10.05
CA ASP A 326 -2.78 13.10 -10.01
C ASP A 326 -2.57 12.58 -8.57
N LEU A 327 -2.58 13.44 -7.54
CA LEU A 327 -2.46 13.02 -6.14
C LEU A 327 -3.73 12.29 -5.66
N VAL A 328 -4.90 12.88 -5.90
CA VAL A 328 -6.18 12.38 -5.37
C VAL A 328 -6.74 11.19 -6.15
N ARG A 329 -6.01 10.66 -7.15
CA ARG A 329 -6.28 9.31 -7.67
C ARG A 329 -6.15 8.22 -6.59
N ILE A 330 -5.42 8.44 -5.49
CA ILE A 330 -5.44 7.52 -4.34
C ILE A 330 -6.74 7.74 -3.54
N PRO A 331 -7.66 6.75 -3.43
CA PRO A 331 -9.04 6.99 -2.97
C PRO A 331 -9.17 7.64 -1.59
N ILE A 332 -8.34 7.25 -0.61
CA ILE A 332 -8.39 7.87 0.73
C ILE A 332 -7.93 9.34 0.75
N GLN A 333 -7.18 9.77 -0.27
CA GLN A 333 -6.81 11.19 -0.44
C GLN A 333 -7.92 11.98 -1.15
N LEU A 334 -8.69 11.35 -2.05
CA LEU A 334 -9.88 11.96 -2.62
C LEU A 334 -10.96 12.19 -1.56
N ASP A 335 -11.23 11.17 -0.73
CA ASP A 335 -12.20 11.29 0.36
C ASP A 335 -11.75 12.32 1.42
N ALA A 336 -10.44 12.46 1.66
CA ALA A 336 -9.89 13.51 2.52
C ALA A 336 -10.02 14.92 1.91
N LEU A 337 -9.86 15.06 0.58
CA LEU A 337 -10.15 16.32 -0.14
C LEU A 337 -11.64 16.68 -0.02
N CYS A 338 -12.52 15.72 -0.29
CA CYS A 338 -13.97 15.90 -0.26
C CYS A 338 -14.45 16.28 1.15
N TYR A 339 -14.00 15.55 2.18
CA TYR A 339 -14.32 15.88 3.57
C TYR A 339 -13.74 17.25 3.99
N GLY A 340 -12.50 17.55 3.59
CA GLY A 340 -11.85 18.83 3.88
C GLY A 340 -12.35 20.00 3.01
N TRP A 341 -13.33 19.80 2.12
CA TRP A 341 -13.59 20.71 1.01
C TRP A 341 -13.93 22.14 1.45
N ASP A 342 -14.71 22.33 2.51
CA ASP A 342 -15.07 23.67 2.97
C ASP A 342 -13.86 24.46 3.50
N GLN A 343 -12.80 23.79 3.95
CA GLN A 343 -11.54 24.45 4.27
C GLN A 343 -10.71 24.73 3.01
N VAL A 344 -10.71 23.81 2.05
CA VAL A 344 -10.00 23.93 0.77
C VAL A 344 -10.60 25.08 -0.05
N HIS A 345 -11.91 25.13 -0.24
CA HIS A 345 -12.61 26.17 -0.98
C HIS A 345 -12.38 27.57 -0.37
N ASN A 346 -12.53 27.69 0.95
CA ASN A 346 -12.41 28.99 1.63
C ASN A 346 -10.94 29.49 1.76
N GLN A 347 -9.94 28.61 1.62
CA GLN A 347 -8.52 28.98 1.65
C GLN A 347 -7.89 29.07 0.26
N GLY A 348 -8.51 28.48 -0.77
CA GLY A 348 -8.10 28.57 -2.17
C GLY A 348 -6.68 28.07 -2.46
N PRO A 349 -6.21 26.92 -1.92
CA PRO A 349 -4.80 26.56 -1.87
C PRO A 349 -4.11 26.57 -3.24
N GLU A 350 -2.94 27.20 -3.28
CA GLU A 350 -2.07 27.28 -4.46
C GLU A 350 -1.01 26.18 -4.46
N THR A 351 -0.50 25.79 -3.29
CA THR A 351 0.49 24.72 -3.16
C THR A 351 -0.07 23.43 -2.55
N MET A 352 0.68 22.35 -2.79
CA MET A 352 0.51 21.05 -2.12
C MET A 352 0.54 21.11 -0.60
N THR A 353 1.21 22.11 0.00
CA THR A 353 1.32 22.23 1.46
C THR A 353 0.07 22.89 2.03
N ASP A 354 -0.43 23.94 1.36
CA ASP A 354 -1.64 24.65 1.75
C ASP A 354 -2.86 23.71 1.69
N LEU A 355 -2.93 22.87 0.65
CA LEU A 355 -3.93 21.81 0.54
C LEU A 355 -3.92 20.89 1.77
N TYR A 356 -2.74 20.48 2.23
CA TYR A 356 -2.60 19.60 3.38
C TYR A 356 -2.93 20.33 4.70
N GLN A 357 -2.66 21.63 4.80
CA GLN A 357 -3.12 22.47 5.91
C GLN A 357 -4.65 22.62 5.93
N SER A 358 -5.31 22.79 4.78
CA SER A 358 -6.78 22.84 4.67
C SER A 358 -7.42 21.51 5.07
N ILE A 359 -6.92 20.39 4.54
CA ILE A 359 -7.38 19.04 4.90
C ILE A 359 -7.13 18.75 6.39
N GLU A 360 -5.96 19.13 6.92
CA GLU A 360 -5.64 18.98 8.35
C GLU A 360 -6.67 19.72 9.23
N LYS A 361 -6.98 20.99 8.93
CA LYS A 361 -7.97 21.77 9.68
C LYS A 361 -9.36 21.14 9.64
N GLY A 362 -9.79 20.66 8.47
CA GLY A 362 -11.09 20.00 8.31
C GLY A 362 -11.19 18.73 9.17
N LEU A 363 -10.14 17.90 9.15
CA LEU A 363 -10.10 16.66 9.93
C LEU A 363 -9.98 16.90 11.44
N TRP A 364 -9.20 17.90 11.90
CA TRP A 364 -9.17 18.23 13.34
C TRP A 364 -10.51 18.75 13.87
N ARG A 365 -11.28 19.52 13.09
CA ARG A 365 -12.63 19.98 13.47
C ARG A 365 -13.59 18.80 13.72
N LYS A 366 -13.46 17.71 12.98
CA LYS A 366 -14.20 16.47 13.26
C LYS A 366 -13.64 15.73 14.48
N ASP A 367 -12.31 15.62 14.55
CA ASP A 367 -11.66 14.84 15.59
C ASP A 367 -11.87 15.43 17.00
N ILE A 368 -12.00 16.76 17.18
CA ILE A 368 -12.34 17.35 18.50
C ILE A 368 -13.69 16.87 19.03
N VAL A 369 -14.70 16.74 18.17
CA VAL A 369 -16.03 16.22 18.53
C VAL A 369 -15.91 14.73 18.88
N ARG A 370 -15.26 13.93 18.02
CA ARG A 370 -15.04 12.49 18.27
C ARG A 370 -14.28 12.26 19.58
N LEU A 371 -13.25 13.05 19.87
CA LEU A 371 -12.44 12.98 21.09
C LEU A 371 -13.25 13.37 22.35
N GLY A 372 -14.33 14.16 22.21
CA GLY A 372 -15.09 14.70 23.33
C GLY A 372 -14.38 15.88 24.00
N LYS A 373 -13.70 16.71 23.21
CA LYS A 373 -13.06 17.94 23.70
C LYS A 373 -14.12 18.92 24.19
N SER A 374 -13.81 19.67 25.25
CA SER A 374 -14.75 20.60 25.87
C SER A 374 -14.24 22.04 25.85
N LYS A 375 -15.13 22.96 25.47
CA LYS A 375 -14.94 24.41 25.56
C LYS A 375 -15.71 24.91 26.79
N THR A 376 -15.06 25.64 27.69
CA THR A 376 -15.68 26.22 28.90
C THR A 376 -16.51 25.25 29.76
N GLY A 377 -16.21 23.95 29.71
CA GLY A 377 -16.90 22.88 30.46
C GLY A 377 -17.94 22.08 29.67
N SER A 378 -18.45 22.58 28.54
CA SER A 378 -19.35 21.87 27.63
C SER A 378 -18.58 21.16 26.50
N ALA A 379 -18.97 19.94 26.15
CA ALA A 379 -18.40 19.22 25.01
C ALA A 379 -18.70 19.95 23.69
N VAL A 380 -17.74 19.98 22.78
CA VAL A 380 -17.88 20.58 21.44
C VAL A 380 -18.72 19.67 20.54
N THR A 381 -19.68 20.27 19.85
CA THR A 381 -20.60 19.66 18.88
C THR A 381 -20.23 20.04 17.44
N GLU A 382 -20.88 19.45 16.44
CA GLU A 382 -20.63 19.77 15.02
C GLU A 382 -21.20 21.14 14.60
N ASP A 383 -22.22 21.64 15.31
CA ASP A 383 -22.81 22.97 15.12
C ASP A 383 -21.96 24.11 15.72
N ASP A 384 -21.00 23.80 16.61
CA ASP A 384 -20.20 24.79 17.30
C ASP A 384 -19.23 25.51 16.36
N LYS A 385 -19.35 26.84 16.26
CA LYS A 385 -18.45 27.70 15.50
C LYS A 385 -17.11 27.91 16.22
N VAL A 386 -16.32 26.85 16.32
CA VAL A 386 -14.95 26.87 16.84
C VAL A 386 -14.01 27.49 15.80
N SER A 387 -13.17 28.44 16.22
CA SER A 387 -12.16 29.06 15.37
C SER A 387 -10.90 28.20 15.26
N ASP A 388 -10.14 28.32 14.16
CA ASP A 388 -8.94 27.50 13.92
C ASP A 388 -7.93 27.55 15.08
N THR A 389 -7.77 28.69 15.75
CA THR A 389 -6.90 28.85 16.93
C THR A 389 -7.39 28.02 18.11
N GLU A 390 -8.69 28.04 18.39
CA GLU A 390 -9.28 27.24 19.48
C GLU A 390 -9.23 25.73 19.16
N VAL A 391 -9.33 25.35 17.88
CA VAL A 391 -9.07 23.97 17.45
C VAL A 391 -7.61 23.60 17.76
N GLU A 392 -6.63 24.41 17.32
CA GLU A 392 -5.18 24.17 17.56
C GLU A 392 -4.84 24.01 19.06
N GLU A 393 -5.44 24.83 19.93
CA GLU A 393 -5.28 24.76 21.38
C GLU A 393 -5.89 23.47 21.98
N LEU A 394 -7.10 23.09 21.54
CA LEU A 394 -7.78 21.89 22.03
C LEU A 394 -7.06 20.58 21.64
N ILE A 395 -6.29 20.57 20.55
CA ILE A 395 -5.63 19.37 19.99
C ILE A 395 -4.10 19.32 20.16
N GLU A 396 -3.51 20.20 20.98
CA GLU A 396 -2.04 20.31 21.06
C GLU A 396 -1.34 18.98 21.43
N ASN A 397 -1.86 18.23 22.40
CA ASN A 397 -1.29 16.93 22.79
C ASN A 397 -1.41 15.89 21.68
N GLU A 398 -2.57 15.81 21.02
CA GLU A 398 -2.82 14.94 19.88
C GLU A 398 -1.89 15.28 18.69
N ARG A 399 -1.72 16.56 18.40
CA ARG A 399 -0.83 17.08 17.37
C ARG A 399 0.63 16.74 17.65
N ILE A 400 1.11 16.94 18.88
CA ILE A 400 2.47 16.58 19.29
C ILE A 400 2.70 15.08 19.14
N LEU A 401 1.73 14.24 19.51
CA LEU A 401 1.79 12.78 19.32
C LEU A 401 1.85 12.40 17.85
N VAL A 402 0.98 12.94 16.99
CA VAL A 402 0.96 12.64 15.55
C VAL A 402 2.24 13.14 14.86
N GLU A 403 2.71 14.34 15.17
CA GLU A 403 3.97 14.92 14.67
C GLU A 403 5.19 14.05 15.03
N GLN A 404 5.29 13.59 16.29
CA GLN A 404 6.41 12.77 16.76
C GLN A 404 6.35 11.33 16.23
N LEU A 405 5.15 10.74 16.14
CA LEU A 405 4.93 9.45 15.51
C LEU A 405 5.36 9.49 14.03
N ALA A 406 4.96 10.55 13.32
CA ALA A 406 5.30 10.75 11.92
C ALA A 406 6.81 10.87 11.69
N PHE A 407 7.48 11.79 12.42
CA PHE A 407 8.91 12.02 12.29
C PHE A 407 9.74 10.79 12.69
N THR A 408 9.44 10.18 13.84
CA THR A 408 10.14 8.96 14.30
C THR A 408 9.97 7.83 13.28
N GLY A 409 8.77 7.63 12.75
CA GLY A 409 8.54 6.62 11.71
C GLY A 409 9.34 6.90 10.45
N LEU A 410 9.39 8.15 9.98
CA LEU A 410 10.15 8.51 8.79
C LEU A 410 11.66 8.28 9.00
N CYS A 411 12.22 8.69 10.15
CA CYS A 411 13.62 8.44 10.49
C CYS A 411 13.99 6.95 10.49
N ASN A 412 13.13 6.09 11.04
CA ASN A 412 13.34 4.64 11.14
C ASN A 412 12.88 3.83 9.92
N ASN A 413 12.31 4.49 8.89
CA ASN A 413 11.65 3.84 7.74
C ASN A 413 10.48 2.91 8.15
N ILE A 414 9.75 3.30 9.21
CA ILE A 414 8.57 2.62 9.74
C ILE A 414 7.32 3.35 9.24
N VAL A 415 6.43 2.61 8.58
CA VAL A 415 5.11 3.09 8.11
C VAL A 415 3.97 2.49 8.94
N GLU A 416 4.25 1.40 9.68
CA GLU A 416 3.32 0.72 10.57
C GLU A 416 3.94 0.56 11.96
N PHE A 417 3.30 1.14 12.95
CA PHE A 417 3.77 1.20 14.33
C PHE A 417 3.09 0.10 15.14
N GLN A 418 3.87 -0.66 15.89
CA GLN A 418 3.37 -1.59 16.91
C GLN A 418 3.11 -0.83 18.21
N ASP A 419 2.28 -1.38 19.10
CA ASP A 419 2.00 -0.77 20.42
C ASP A 419 3.27 -0.46 21.24
N LYS A 420 4.34 -1.25 21.06
CA LYS A 420 5.67 -0.98 21.64
C LYS A 420 6.32 0.31 21.10
N HIS A 421 6.22 0.58 19.80
CA HIS A 421 6.77 1.80 19.18
C HIS A 421 6.02 3.03 19.70
N VAL A 422 4.68 2.95 19.75
CA VAL A 422 3.83 4.03 20.25
C VAL A 422 4.08 4.27 21.74
N THR A 423 4.17 3.23 22.56
CA THR A 423 4.47 3.34 24.00
C THR A 423 5.82 4.03 24.26
N ILE A 424 6.86 3.68 23.50
CA ILE A 424 8.18 4.33 23.58
C ILE A 424 8.07 5.83 23.23
N ILE A 425 7.40 6.17 22.12
CA ILE A 425 7.23 7.57 21.70
C ILE A 425 6.44 8.37 22.76
N CYS A 426 5.41 7.78 23.35
CA CYS A 426 4.60 8.41 24.40
C CYS A 426 5.39 8.68 25.69
N ARG A 427 6.34 7.81 26.05
CA ARG A 427 7.31 8.03 27.14
C ARG A 427 8.17 9.28 26.89
N TYR A 428 8.57 9.56 25.65
CA TYR A 428 9.36 10.76 25.31
C TYR A 428 8.56 12.06 25.28
N ILE A 429 7.27 12.02 24.93
CA ILE A 429 6.37 13.18 24.97
C ILE A 429 5.62 13.31 26.31
N SER A 430 6.10 12.67 27.37
CA SER A 430 5.52 12.69 28.73
C SER A 430 4.01 12.40 28.79
N THR A 431 3.49 11.59 27.85
CA THR A 431 2.06 11.34 27.66
C THR A 431 1.69 9.93 28.10
N HIS A 432 0.63 9.79 28.90
CA HIS A 432 0.19 8.49 29.43
C HIS A 432 -0.34 7.55 28.32
N SER A 433 -0.02 6.26 28.40
CA SER A 433 -0.53 5.23 27.46
C SER A 433 -2.07 5.14 27.44
N THR A 434 -2.75 5.46 28.53
CA THR A 434 -4.21 5.49 28.64
C THR A 434 -4.87 6.62 27.84
N PHE A 435 -4.13 7.67 27.49
CA PHE A 435 -4.57 8.69 26.51
C PHE A 435 -4.51 8.11 25.10
N VAL A 436 -3.39 7.49 24.73
CA VAL A 436 -3.14 6.87 23.41
C VAL A 436 -4.29 5.95 22.99
N ASP A 437 -4.70 5.05 23.89
CA ASP A 437 -5.70 4.02 23.60
C ASP A 437 -7.11 4.58 23.37
N LYS A 438 -7.39 5.77 23.90
CA LYS A 438 -8.65 6.51 23.68
C LYS A 438 -8.55 7.47 22.49
N THR A 439 -7.36 8.01 22.24
CA THR A 439 -7.09 9.05 21.25
C THR A 439 -6.86 8.47 19.86
N LEU A 440 -5.91 7.55 19.68
CA LEU A 440 -5.49 7.11 18.34
C LEU A 440 -6.61 6.48 17.48
N PRO A 441 -7.56 5.67 18.02
CA PRO A 441 -8.70 5.18 17.24
C PRO A 441 -9.69 6.27 16.80
N LYS A 442 -9.64 7.45 17.44
CA LYS A 442 -10.51 8.61 17.17
C LYS A 442 -9.87 9.66 16.26
N LEU A 443 -8.57 9.56 15.98
CA LEU A 443 -7.91 10.46 15.03
C LEU A 443 -8.20 10.00 13.59
N SER A 444 -8.40 10.96 12.69
CA SER A 444 -8.67 10.69 11.27
C SER A 444 -7.41 10.36 10.48
N PHE A 445 -6.26 10.94 10.84
CA PHE A 445 -5.00 10.79 10.10
C PHE A 445 -4.38 9.39 10.21
N LEU A 446 -4.83 8.60 11.19
CA LEU A 446 -4.35 7.28 11.53
C LEU A 446 -5.49 6.26 11.43
N ARG A 447 -5.16 5.01 11.10
CA ARG A 447 -6.03 3.85 11.31
C ARG A 447 -5.31 2.85 12.21
N THR A 448 -6.06 2.21 13.09
CA THR A 448 -5.58 1.08 13.89
C THR A 448 -5.81 -0.23 13.16
N SER A 449 -5.18 -1.31 13.61
CA SER A 449 -5.76 -2.65 13.44
C SER A 449 -7.17 -2.70 14.03
N ASP A 450 -7.95 -3.70 13.62
CA ASP A 450 -9.28 -3.94 14.17
C ASP A 450 -9.23 -3.98 15.71
N SER A 451 -10.27 -3.41 16.33
CA SER A 451 -10.53 -3.40 17.77
C SER A 451 -10.47 -4.80 18.41
N SER A 452 -10.85 -5.84 17.66
CA SER A 452 -10.74 -7.26 18.03
C SER A 452 -9.31 -7.72 18.30
N VAL A 453 -8.30 -7.06 17.71
CA VAL A 453 -6.89 -7.31 18.02
C VAL A 453 -6.52 -6.56 19.30
N GLY A 454 -6.35 -7.35 20.37
CA GLY A 454 -5.85 -6.89 21.66
C GLY A 454 -4.38 -6.49 21.65
N LYS A 455 -3.92 -5.88 22.75
CA LYS A 455 -2.49 -5.61 22.98
C LYS A 455 -1.76 -6.92 23.33
N PRO A 456 -0.47 -7.06 22.96
CA PRO A 456 0.42 -6.07 22.34
C PRO A 456 0.32 -6.00 20.80
N SER A 457 -0.44 -6.91 20.17
CA SER A 457 -0.46 -7.15 18.71
C SER A 457 -1.14 -6.07 17.87
N ARG A 458 -1.63 -4.99 18.49
CA ARG A 458 -2.27 -3.85 17.84
C ARG A 458 -1.25 -3.04 17.03
N THR A 459 -1.60 -2.74 15.78
CA THR A 459 -0.80 -1.87 14.89
C THR A 459 -1.53 -0.57 14.56
N TYR A 460 -0.77 0.45 14.16
CA TYR A 460 -1.22 1.79 13.83
C TYR A 460 -0.50 2.25 12.56
N HIS A 461 -1.18 2.90 11.61
CA HIS A 461 -0.53 3.50 10.44
C HIS A 461 -1.26 4.76 9.97
N PHE A 462 -0.56 5.65 9.26
CA PHE A 462 -1.18 6.80 8.61
C PHE A 462 -2.10 6.35 7.46
N LEU A 463 -3.16 7.11 7.16
CA LEU A 463 -4.03 6.87 5.99
C LEU A 463 -3.19 6.72 4.71
N HIS A 464 -2.19 7.58 4.57
CA HIS A 464 -1.28 7.61 3.43
C HIS A 464 0.13 8.13 3.83
N LEU A 465 1.18 7.70 3.11
CA LEU A 465 2.57 8.03 3.44
C LEU A 465 2.85 9.54 3.38
N THR A 466 2.21 10.28 2.46
CA THR A 466 2.40 11.75 2.37
C THR A 466 1.89 12.49 3.60
N LEU A 467 0.89 11.97 4.32
CA LEU A 467 0.48 12.54 5.61
C LEU A 467 1.55 12.32 6.68
N GLN A 468 2.21 11.17 6.68
CA GLN A 468 3.38 10.92 7.53
C GLN A 468 4.54 11.87 7.17
N GLU A 469 4.83 12.07 5.88
CA GLU A 469 5.86 13.01 5.42
C GLU A 469 5.49 14.48 5.73
N TYR A 470 4.21 14.83 5.74
CA TYR A 470 3.69 16.15 6.11
C TYR A 470 3.78 16.42 7.63
N PHE A 471 3.29 15.51 8.48
CA PHE A 471 3.39 15.67 9.93
C PHE A 471 4.84 15.62 10.45
N ALA A 472 5.71 14.84 9.80
CA ALA A 472 7.15 14.89 10.06
C ALA A 472 7.77 16.25 9.69
N ALA A 473 7.28 16.90 8.62
CA ALA A 473 7.70 18.25 8.25
C ALA A 473 7.18 19.31 9.24
N ARG A 474 5.95 19.19 9.74
CA ARG A 474 5.41 20.07 10.79
C ARG A 474 6.25 20.01 12.07
N TYR A 475 6.61 18.81 12.52
CA TYR A 475 7.54 18.65 13.64
C TYR A 475 8.87 19.37 13.39
N PHE A 476 9.52 19.07 12.26
CA PHE A 476 10.80 19.67 11.90
C PHE A 476 10.74 21.20 11.88
N VAL A 477 9.72 21.78 11.23
CA VAL A 477 9.53 23.23 11.14
C VAL A 477 9.23 23.85 12.51
N ARG A 478 8.42 23.20 13.36
CA ARG A 478 8.13 23.67 14.71
C ARG A 478 9.37 23.76 15.61
N ILE A 479 10.34 22.86 15.44
CA ILE A 479 11.63 22.94 16.17
C ILE A 479 12.60 23.91 15.46
N TRP A 480 12.64 23.95 14.13
CA TRP A 480 13.46 24.89 13.35
C TRP A 480 13.17 26.35 13.68
N LEU A 481 11.88 26.73 13.74
CA LEU A 481 11.43 28.09 14.07
C LEU A 481 11.80 28.55 15.50
N GLN A 482 12.18 27.63 16.38
CA GLN A 482 12.70 27.96 17.72
C GLN A 482 14.17 28.43 17.70
N ASN A 483 14.78 28.56 16.52
CA ASN A 483 16.13 29.14 16.33
C ASN A 483 17.20 28.48 17.21
N ASN A 484 17.35 27.15 17.06
CA ASN A 484 18.29 26.28 17.78
C ASN A 484 18.07 26.17 19.32
N LYS A 485 17.06 26.82 19.91
CA LYS A 485 16.75 26.71 21.35
C LYS A 485 16.31 25.31 21.79
N ALA A 486 15.74 24.53 20.88
CA ALA A 486 15.36 23.13 21.07
C ALA A 486 16.04 22.23 20.05
N ASP A 487 16.04 20.92 20.34
CA ASP A 487 16.62 19.87 19.51
C ASP A 487 15.53 18.96 18.94
N LEU A 488 15.81 18.37 17.77
CA LEU A 488 15.03 17.26 17.26
C LEU A 488 15.35 16.03 18.11
N VAL A 489 14.31 15.44 18.71
CA VAL A 489 14.41 14.12 19.32
C VAL A 489 14.31 13.06 18.22
N CYS A 490 15.44 12.52 17.80
CA CYS A 490 15.53 11.39 16.88
C CYS A 490 15.54 10.10 17.71
N ILE A 491 14.35 9.54 17.99
CA ILE A 491 14.20 8.21 18.59
C ILE A 491 14.59 7.17 17.52
N ASN A 492 15.50 6.26 17.87
CA ASN A 492 15.88 5.14 17.03
C ASN A 492 15.26 3.84 17.58
N PHE A 493 14.87 2.95 16.67
CA PHE A 493 14.45 1.60 17.00
C PHE A 493 15.44 0.60 16.38
N ASP A 494 16.25 -0.03 17.23
CA ASP A 494 17.23 -1.00 16.77
C ASP A 494 16.56 -2.25 16.18
N GLN A 495 16.84 -2.50 14.90
CA GLN A 495 16.21 -3.59 14.14
C GLN A 495 16.79 -4.96 14.47
N ASN A 496 17.89 -5.01 15.22
CA ASN A 496 18.65 -6.22 15.56
C ASN A 496 18.50 -6.69 17.02
N GLU A 497 17.94 -5.88 17.93
CA GLU A 497 17.72 -6.28 19.34
C GLU A 497 16.57 -7.31 19.47
N LYS A 498 16.88 -8.56 19.13
CA LYS A 498 16.13 -9.73 19.62
C LYS A 498 16.34 -9.82 21.13
N LEU A 499 15.24 -9.88 21.89
CA LEU A 499 15.22 -9.99 23.35
C LEU A 499 15.97 -8.85 24.08
N HIS A 500 15.32 -7.69 24.27
CA HIS A 500 14.98 -7.15 25.60
C HIS A 500 14.21 -5.82 25.44
N ALA A 501 13.09 -5.65 26.15
CA ALA A 501 12.16 -4.54 25.90
C ALA A 501 12.35 -3.35 26.87
N SER A 502 13.33 -2.48 26.59
CA SER A 502 13.52 -1.24 27.38
C SER A 502 14.30 -0.12 26.64
N THR A 503 15.29 -0.51 25.83
CA THR A 503 16.31 0.34 25.20
C THR A 503 15.90 0.90 23.84
N SER A 504 15.28 2.08 23.86
CA SER A 504 15.26 2.96 22.69
C SER A 504 16.44 3.93 22.78
N SER A 505 17.44 3.81 21.91
CA SER A 505 18.43 4.88 21.77
C SER A 505 17.76 6.13 21.21
N HIS A 506 18.17 7.31 21.65
CA HIS A 506 17.66 8.57 21.12
C HIS A 506 18.81 9.57 20.99
N THR A 507 18.80 10.34 19.90
CA THR A 507 19.78 11.39 19.66
C THR A 507 19.06 12.73 19.64
N ALA A 508 19.50 13.65 20.49
CA ALA A 508 19.12 15.06 20.41
C ALA A 508 20.04 15.74 19.39
N MET A 509 19.48 16.35 18.35
CA MET A 509 20.25 16.97 17.27
C MET A 509 19.64 18.30 16.85
N LYS A 510 20.47 19.32 16.58
CA LYS A 510 19.97 20.61 16.10
C LYS A 510 19.31 20.43 14.72
N PRO A 511 18.19 21.12 14.41
CA PRO A 511 17.52 21.01 13.12
C PRO A 511 18.43 21.27 11.91
N LYS A 512 19.46 22.12 12.06
CA LYS A 512 20.45 22.43 11.02
C LYS A 512 21.36 21.25 10.70
N ASP A 513 21.76 20.47 11.70
CA ASP A 513 22.71 19.36 11.56
C ASP A 513 21.99 18.14 10.96
N PHE A 514 20.78 17.85 11.46
CA PHE A 514 19.91 16.83 10.89
C PHE A 514 19.61 17.13 9.41
N PHE A 515 19.30 18.38 9.07
CA PHE A 515 19.12 18.81 7.69
C PHE A 515 20.42 18.66 6.87
N ALA A 516 21.57 19.10 7.38
CA ALA A 516 22.85 18.99 6.67
C ALA A 516 23.21 17.55 6.31
N GLN A 517 22.94 16.59 7.21
CA GLN A 517 23.13 15.16 7.00
C GLN A 517 22.12 14.56 6.00
N ASN A 518 20.84 14.96 6.08
CA ASN A 518 19.74 14.28 5.39
C ASN A 518 19.21 14.98 4.13
N LYS A 519 19.70 16.17 3.77
CA LYS A 519 19.17 16.97 2.64
C LYS A 519 19.23 16.31 1.26
N TYR A 520 20.18 15.41 1.03
CA TYR A 520 20.30 14.67 -0.23
C TYR A 520 19.68 13.26 -0.19
N SER A 521 19.15 12.82 0.95
CA SER A 521 18.50 11.53 1.08
C SER A 521 17.09 11.57 0.48
N SER A 522 16.81 10.67 -0.47
CA SER A 522 15.53 10.56 -1.18
C SER A 522 14.35 10.27 -0.24
N ARG A 523 14.61 9.66 0.91
CA ARG A 523 13.66 9.39 2.00
C ARG A 523 12.91 10.66 2.42
N TYR A 524 13.63 11.74 2.70
CA TYR A 524 13.05 12.97 3.25
C TYR A 524 12.65 14.00 2.18
N ASN A 525 12.73 13.68 0.89
CA ASN A 525 12.50 14.64 -0.19
C ASN A 525 11.13 15.34 -0.12
N ILE A 526 10.06 14.58 0.19
CA ILE A 526 8.71 15.13 0.31
C ILE A 526 8.55 15.90 1.62
N MET A 527 9.17 15.43 2.72
CA MET A 527 9.24 16.17 3.98
C MET A 527 9.93 17.54 3.79
N TRP A 528 10.99 17.63 2.98
CA TRP A 528 11.64 18.90 2.66
C TRP A 528 10.76 19.82 1.80
N ARG A 529 9.92 19.27 0.91
CA ARG A 529 8.94 20.06 0.14
C ARG A 529 7.87 20.66 1.06
N PHE A 530 7.25 19.84 1.92
CA PHE A 530 6.30 20.31 2.92
C PHE A 530 6.95 21.30 3.91
N ALA A 531 8.17 21.03 4.38
CA ALA A 531 8.88 21.95 5.29
C ALA A 531 9.17 23.32 4.63
N THR A 532 9.47 23.34 3.33
CA THR A 532 9.65 24.59 2.57
C THR A 532 8.33 25.36 2.48
N GLY A 533 7.22 24.69 2.18
CA GLY A 533 5.89 25.32 2.15
C GLY A 533 5.44 25.84 3.51
N LEU A 534 5.57 25.03 4.57
CA LEU A 534 5.22 25.40 5.95
C LEU A 534 6.03 26.60 6.49
N LEU A 535 7.23 26.85 5.95
CA LEU A 535 8.04 28.03 6.24
C LEU A 535 7.63 29.28 5.43
N HIS A 536 6.85 29.12 4.35
CA HIS A 536 6.27 30.20 3.55
C HIS A 536 4.84 30.54 4.03
N SER A 537 3.92 29.58 4.03
CA SER A 537 2.48 29.77 4.31
C SER A 537 2.02 29.34 5.72
N GLY A 538 2.95 29.06 6.63
CA GLY A 538 2.65 28.82 8.05
C GLY A 538 2.22 30.08 8.80
N ARG A 539 1.62 29.91 9.99
CA ARG A 539 1.16 31.01 10.88
C ARG A 539 2.25 32.03 11.25
N ASN A 540 3.51 31.60 11.24
CA ASN A 540 4.71 32.43 11.42
C ASN A 540 5.66 32.34 10.19
N GLY A 541 5.13 31.99 9.01
CA GLY A 541 5.89 31.80 7.78
C GLY A 541 6.20 33.13 7.07
N SER A 542 7.18 33.11 6.18
CA SER A 542 7.46 34.20 5.24
C SER A 542 8.35 33.73 4.10
N ASP A 543 8.33 34.47 2.98
CA ASP A 543 9.29 34.29 1.89
C ASP A 543 10.73 34.34 2.38
N GLU A 544 11.05 35.19 3.36
CA GLU A 544 12.39 35.28 3.92
C GLU A 544 12.79 34.00 4.66
N LEU A 545 11.88 33.37 5.41
CA LEU A 545 12.12 32.11 6.12
C LEU A 545 12.28 30.93 5.17
N ALA A 546 11.41 30.83 4.15
CA ALA A 546 11.51 29.83 3.10
C ALA A 546 12.80 30.00 2.27
N LEU A 547 13.12 31.24 1.84
CA LEU A 547 14.37 31.55 1.12
C LEU A 547 15.60 31.34 2.00
N HIS A 548 15.53 31.56 3.31
CA HIS A 548 16.61 31.30 4.26
C HIS A 548 16.87 29.78 4.38
N PHE A 549 15.82 28.97 4.50
CA PHE A 549 15.93 27.50 4.47
C PHE A 549 16.49 27.00 3.12
N LEU A 550 15.99 27.51 1.99
CA LEU A 550 16.50 27.20 0.66
C LEU A 550 17.98 27.60 0.48
N ARG A 551 18.43 28.74 1.05
CA ARG A 551 19.86 29.13 1.07
C ARG A 551 20.75 28.16 1.86
N TYR A 552 20.21 27.43 2.86
CA TYR A 552 20.92 26.32 3.51
C TYR A 552 20.95 25.05 2.65
N THR A 553 19.94 24.80 1.80
CA THR A 553 19.98 23.69 0.84
C THR A 553 21.12 23.90 -0.17
N MET A 554 21.20 25.09 -0.79
CA MET A 554 22.02 25.46 -1.96
C MET A 554 23.49 25.82 -1.67
N GLN A 555 24.06 25.49 -0.51
CA GLN A 555 25.43 25.91 -0.16
C GLN A 555 26.56 25.29 -1.01
N GLY A 556 26.26 24.43 -1.98
CA GLY A 556 27.21 23.94 -2.99
C GLY A 556 27.07 24.66 -4.33
N VAL A 557 28.05 25.48 -4.71
CA VAL A 557 28.28 26.07 -6.06
C VAL A 557 27.22 27.05 -6.59
N GLU A 558 25.93 26.70 -6.56
CA GLU A 558 24.83 27.35 -7.30
C GLU A 558 24.58 28.82 -6.92
N ILE A 559 24.90 29.21 -5.68
CA ILE A 559 24.79 30.58 -5.18
C ILE A 559 25.60 31.58 -6.04
N ARG A 560 26.66 31.15 -6.75
CA ARG A 560 27.40 32.00 -7.71
C ARG A 560 26.62 32.28 -9.00
N MET A 561 25.71 31.40 -9.43
CA MET A 561 24.86 31.64 -10.60
C MET A 561 23.70 32.56 -10.21
N MET A 562 22.90 32.21 -9.20
CA MET A 562 21.78 33.07 -8.77
C MET A 562 22.21 34.49 -8.38
N ARG A 563 23.41 34.71 -7.81
CA ARG A 563 23.92 36.07 -7.56
C ARG A 563 24.24 36.86 -8.83
N ARG A 564 24.57 36.20 -9.95
CA ARG A 564 24.70 36.86 -11.27
C ARG A 564 23.32 37.14 -11.86
N ASP A 565 22.38 36.22 -11.74
CA ASP A 565 21.11 36.32 -12.45
C ASP A 565 20.09 37.21 -11.71
N LEU A 566 19.96 37.14 -10.38
CA LEU A 566 19.30 38.21 -9.61
C LEU A 566 20.06 39.54 -9.70
N GLY A 567 21.38 39.51 -9.94
CA GLY A 567 22.19 40.70 -10.21
C GLY A 567 21.82 41.37 -11.54
N ARG A 568 21.53 40.57 -12.57
CA ARG A 568 21.03 41.02 -13.88
C ARG A 568 19.59 41.52 -13.77
N GLU A 569 18.71 40.79 -13.09
CA GLU A 569 17.30 41.17 -12.97
C GLU A 569 17.11 42.43 -12.13
N LYS A 570 17.84 42.57 -11.01
CA LYS A 570 17.87 43.84 -10.25
C LYS A 570 18.62 44.96 -10.98
N LYS A 571 19.44 44.68 -12.00
CA LYS A 571 20.01 45.72 -12.87
C LYS A 571 18.99 46.20 -13.90
N ARG A 572 18.22 45.30 -14.52
CA ARG A 572 17.07 45.63 -15.39
C ARG A 572 16.05 46.49 -14.65
N GLN A 573 15.56 46.01 -13.50
CA GLN A 573 14.59 46.74 -12.66
C GLN A 573 15.10 48.10 -12.14
N ARG A 574 16.42 48.34 -12.11
CA ARG A 574 17.01 49.63 -11.72
C ARG A 574 17.38 50.55 -12.88
N LEU A 575 17.45 50.05 -14.11
CA LEU A 575 17.78 50.84 -15.29
C LEU A 575 16.55 51.48 -15.96
N GLY A 576 15.34 51.00 -15.65
CA GLY A 576 14.11 51.60 -16.18
C GLY A 576 13.98 51.46 -17.70
N GLU A 577 14.49 50.35 -18.27
CA GLU A 577 14.33 50.00 -19.67
C GLU A 577 12.84 49.68 -19.96
N GLY A 578 12.08 50.73 -20.27
CA GLY A 578 10.70 50.61 -20.73
C GLY A 578 10.60 50.02 -22.14
N GLU A 579 9.40 49.59 -22.53
CA GLU A 579 9.14 49.08 -23.87
C GLU A 579 9.44 50.15 -24.94
N PRO A 580 10.01 49.78 -26.10
CA PRO A 580 10.34 50.74 -27.15
C PRO A 580 9.06 51.21 -27.86
N HIS A 581 8.54 52.36 -27.43
CA HIS A 581 7.44 53.04 -28.11
C HIS A 581 7.87 53.43 -29.54
N VAL A 582 7.01 53.14 -30.51
CA VAL A 582 7.22 53.50 -31.92
C VAL A 582 7.20 55.04 -32.07
N PRO A 583 8.21 55.67 -32.69
CA PRO A 583 8.11 57.04 -33.19
C PRO A 583 7.51 57.03 -34.60
N ASP A 584 6.66 58.01 -34.91
CA ASP A 584 5.98 58.12 -36.20
C ASP A 584 6.30 59.48 -36.87
N HIS A 585 6.26 59.50 -38.20
CA HIS A 585 6.38 60.67 -39.10
C HIS A 585 7.78 61.36 -39.16
N ALA A 586 8.27 61.87 -40.30
CA ALA A 586 7.85 61.79 -41.71
C ALA A 586 9.03 62.16 -42.66
N GLU A 587 8.74 62.35 -43.96
CA GLU A 587 9.63 62.67 -45.10
C GLU A 587 10.46 61.51 -45.70
N ALA A 588 10.57 61.35 -47.03
CA ALA A 588 9.77 61.90 -48.14
C ALA A 588 9.85 61.02 -49.42
N GLN A 589 8.73 60.94 -50.15
CA GLN A 589 8.54 60.68 -51.59
C GLN A 589 9.55 59.81 -52.38
N LEU A 590 9.08 58.70 -52.98
CA LEU A 590 8.86 58.66 -54.44
C LEU A 590 7.94 57.49 -54.90
N ARG A 591 7.02 57.84 -55.83
CA ARG A 591 6.26 57.06 -56.86
C ARG A 591 6.13 55.51 -56.73
N ILE A 592 4.93 54.88 -56.71
CA ILE A 592 3.75 54.90 -57.63
C ILE A 592 4.05 54.22 -58.99
N PRO A 593 3.20 53.32 -59.57
CA PRO A 593 2.09 52.49 -59.04
C PRO A 593 2.46 50.97 -59.18
N ASP A 594 1.65 49.91 -59.48
CA ASP A 594 0.23 49.65 -59.79
C ASP A 594 -0.13 48.13 -59.60
N ARG A 595 -1.43 47.78 -59.61
CA ARG A 595 -2.11 46.49 -59.97
C ARG A 595 -2.16 45.23 -59.06
N ARG A 596 -3.39 45.02 -58.55
CA ARG A 596 -4.34 43.91 -58.83
C ARG A 596 -3.85 42.45 -58.64
N SER A 597 -4.37 41.67 -57.70
CA SER A 597 -5.77 41.18 -57.52
C SER A 597 -6.23 40.14 -58.56
N GLY A 598 -6.52 38.91 -58.12
CA GLY A 598 -7.20 37.87 -58.91
C GLY A 598 -6.72 36.46 -58.53
N PRO A 599 -7.53 35.39 -58.72
CA PRO A 599 -7.27 34.06 -58.14
C PRO A 599 -7.16 32.95 -59.22
N GLU A 600 -7.40 31.70 -58.78
CA GLU A 600 -7.77 30.49 -59.54
C GLU A 600 -6.66 29.48 -59.91
N GLU A 601 -7.10 28.22 -59.91
CA GLU A 601 -6.44 26.97 -60.36
C GLU A 601 -6.58 26.84 -61.92
N PRO A 602 -6.32 25.72 -62.65
CA PRO A 602 -6.03 24.35 -62.20
C PRO A 602 -5.02 23.49 -63.02
N ALA A 603 -4.95 22.21 -62.64
CA ALA A 603 -4.03 21.16 -63.05
C ALA A 603 -3.97 20.76 -64.54
N LYS A 604 -2.79 20.23 -64.96
CA LYS A 604 -2.58 18.96 -65.73
C LYS A 604 -1.07 18.62 -65.84
N VAL A 605 -0.61 17.38 -65.53
CA VAL A 605 -0.40 16.23 -66.46
C VAL A 605 0.70 16.54 -67.53
N ASN A 606 1.81 15.80 -67.72
CA ASN A 606 2.02 14.33 -67.63
C ASN A 606 3.50 13.85 -67.43
N ARG A 607 3.66 12.61 -66.94
CA ARG A 607 4.77 11.61 -67.10
C ARG A 607 6.21 12.00 -67.54
N THR A 608 7.18 11.50 -66.76
CA THR A 608 8.31 10.70 -67.29
C THR A 608 8.72 9.60 -66.27
N LYS A 609 9.60 8.64 -66.65
CA LYS A 609 9.84 7.36 -65.92
C LYS A 609 11.16 7.30 -65.13
N MET A 610 11.08 6.63 -63.96
CA MET A 610 12.05 5.69 -63.35
C MET A 610 13.56 6.02 -63.32
N LEU A 611 14.13 6.00 -62.10
CA LEU A 611 15.34 5.23 -61.77
C LEU A 611 15.43 4.98 -60.24
N LYS A 612 16.25 4.02 -59.80
CA LYS A 612 16.30 3.51 -58.40
C LYS A 612 17.34 4.23 -57.52
N PRO A 613 17.08 4.46 -56.23
CA PRO A 613 18.13 4.64 -55.21
C PRO A 613 18.86 3.32 -54.91
N LYS A 614 20.09 3.39 -54.39
CA LYS A 614 20.96 2.23 -54.10
C LYS A 614 20.88 1.76 -52.64
N THR A 615 21.00 0.44 -52.44
CA THR A 615 21.29 -0.18 -51.14
C THR A 615 22.79 -0.14 -50.81
N ILE A 616 23.12 0.08 -49.53
CA ILE A 616 24.45 -0.09 -48.91
C ILE A 616 24.22 -0.83 -47.57
N PRO A 617 25.13 -1.73 -47.12
CA PRO A 617 24.68 -2.99 -46.49
C PRO A 617 24.70 -3.06 -44.95
N ARG A 618 24.13 -4.16 -44.43
CA ARG A 618 24.29 -4.63 -43.04
C ARG A 618 25.63 -5.37 -42.86
N PRO A 619 26.20 -5.42 -41.64
CA PRO A 619 27.20 -6.43 -41.25
C PRO A 619 26.62 -7.86 -41.24
N ALA A 620 27.49 -8.85 -41.31
CA ALA A 620 27.18 -10.28 -41.22
C ALA A 620 27.46 -10.83 -39.79
N PRO A 621 26.91 -12.00 -39.41
CA PRO A 621 27.23 -12.68 -38.15
C PRO A 621 28.51 -13.53 -38.26
N GLU A 622 29.10 -13.86 -37.11
CA GLU A 622 30.13 -14.89 -36.98
C GLU A 622 29.58 -16.10 -36.20
N GLU A 623 30.03 -17.31 -36.55
CA GLU A 623 29.60 -18.59 -36.01
C GLU A 623 30.74 -19.33 -35.26
N PRO A 624 30.48 -20.40 -34.49
CA PRO A 624 31.34 -20.80 -33.37
C PRO A 624 32.49 -21.75 -33.73
N VAL A 625 33.40 -21.95 -32.77
CA VAL A 625 34.45 -22.99 -32.81
C VAL A 625 34.30 -23.97 -31.63
N LEU A 626 34.43 -25.24 -32.00
CA LEU A 626 34.39 -26.50 -31.25
C LEU A 626 35.02 -26.54 -29.85
N ALA A 627 34.45 -27.39 -29.00
CA ALA A 627 35.17 -28.16 -27.98
C ALA A 627 34.47 -29.51 -27.70
N ASP A 628 35.11 -30.63 -28.04
CA ASP A 628 34.82 -31.96 -27.46
C ASP A 628 35.39 -32.04 -26.03
N GLY A 629 34.95 -32.89 -25.10
CA GLY A 629 33.91 -33.94 -25.10
C GLY A 629 33.95 -34.74 -23.78
N LEU A 630 33.26 -35.89 -23.70
CA LEU A 630 33.20 -36.89 -22.59
C LEU A 630 32.44 -36.43 -21.31
N ASN A 631 31.32 -37.04 -20.89
CA ASN A 631 31.11 -38.38 -20.27
C ASN A 631 31.87 -38.59 -18.92
N ILE A 632 31.32 -39.16 -17.83
CA ILE A 632 30.00 -39.77 -17.52
C ILE A 632 29.88 -40.06 -15.97
N LEU A 633 28.68 -40.40 -15.45
CA LEU A 633 28.34 -41.04 -14.14
C LEU A 633 28.38 -40.25 -12.79
N GLU A 634 27.27 -40.37 -12.03
CA GLU A 634 27.19 -40.44 -10.55
C GLU A 634 27.32 -41.93 -10.09
N PRO A 635 27.11 -42.38 -8.82
CA PRO A 635 26.96 -41.69 -7.53
C PRO A 635 27.89 -42.25 -6.39
N GLY A 636 27.81 -41.70 -5.16
CA GLY A 636 28.48 -42.30 -3.99
C GLY A 636 28.25 -41.59 -2.63
N ILE A 637 27.77 -42.36 -1.65
CA ILE A 637 27.52 -42.03 -0.21
C ILE A 637 27.73 -43.36 0.56
N PRO A 638 28.15 -43.43 1.87
CA PRO A 638 28.58 -42.41 2.84
C PRO A 638 30.01 -42.64 3.40
N GLU A 639 30.47 -41.84 4.38
CA GLU A 639 30.76 -42.34 5.76
C GLU A 639 31.06 -41.23 6.81
N ARG A 640 31.16 -41.64 8.08
CA ARG A 640 31.49 -40.93 9.35
C ARG A 640 32.40 -41.88 10.18
N PRO A 641 32.98 -41.52 11.35
CA PRO A 641 32.98 -40.24 12.08
C PRO A 641 34.37 -39.54 11.89
N GLU A 642 35.16 -38.95 12.80
CA GLU A 642 35.24 -38.65 14.26
C GLU A 642 35.73 -37.19 14.44
N ALA A 643 35.34 -36.41 15.47
CA ALA A 643 35.52 -36.47 16.93
C ALA A 643 36.87 -35.89 17.42
N CYS A 644 36.89 -35.41 18.68
CA CYS A 644 37.95 -34.63 19.35
C CYS A 644 38.19 -33.19 18.82
N LEU A 645 38.54 -32.19 19.65
CA LEU A 645 38.32 -31.95 21.09
C LEU A 645 38.53 -30.44 21.37
N GLU A 646 38.23 -29.99 22.60
CA GLU A 646 38.77 -28.76 23.25
C GLU A 646 38.74 -27.41 22.50
N ALA A 647 37.80 -26.54 22.93
CA ALA A 647 38.11 -25.14 23.22
C ALA A 647 38.81 -25.09 24.61
N PRO A 648 39.55 -24.02 25.01
CA PRO A 648 38.99 -22.67 25.08
C PRO A 648 39.96 -21.50 24.75
N ASP A 649 39.49 -20.29 25.05
CA ASP A 649 40.20 -19.03 25.32
C ASP A 649 41.07 -18.38 24.23
N LEU A 650 40.62 -17.20 23.80
CA LEU A 650 41.39 -15.95 23.96
C LEU A 650 40.45 -14.74 23.99
N GLU A 651 40.86 -13.69 24.70
CA GLU A 651 40.07 -12.48 24.99
C GLU A 651 40.41 -11.30 24.04
N GLU A 652 39.70 -10.18 24.26
CA GLU A 652 40.06 -8.79 23.94
C GLU A 652 39.93 -8.21 22.49
N GLU A 653 39.47 -6.95 22.49
CA GLU A 653 39.71 -5.83 21.54
C GLU A 653 39.61 -6.08 20.02
N LEU A 654 38.54 -5.63 19.32
CA LEU A 654 38.16 -4.22 19.11
C LEU A 654 36.76 -4.03 18.48
#